data_AF-J3PF31-F1
#
_entry.id   AF-J3PF31-F1
#
_cell.length_a   1.000
_cell.length_b   1.000
_cell.length_c   1.000
_cell.angle_alpha   90.00
_cell.angle_beta   90.00
_cell.angle_gamma   90.00
#
_symmetry.space_group_name_H-M   'P 1'
#
loop_
_entity.id
_entity.type
_entity.pdbx_description
1 polymer ?
#
loop_
_entity_poly.entity_id
_entity_poly.type
_entity_poly.pdbx_seq_one_letter_code
_entity_poly.pdbx_strand_id
1 'polypeptide(L)'
;MGKVQHYVEAAKNDLRTDHTWNKLGNLTKRGAKALPEASLHYVKEKAPIIGWLPKYDYRWLINDGIAGLTLGLMLIPQGLSYAKIAEIPVEYGLMSSWLPASIYTVMGTTKDLSTGPTSLIGLLTSEGVHELEHKYPPSQIASAMAFWMGVYGMILGFLNLGFLLEFVSLPVLAGWITAVAITIILNQMPSLLGIKGVGSGAAQQIHDIFAKLPKAGGWTCLIGFSGILFMTILEKAGARWSAKSKIVWFFSITRAFSTLVLFTGISYAVNSPRGSPKNFLFEATQVTANGQEAPSIPPPDLIAETAMKSIALFIGAAVEHGAIARAFGVKNDYVPDQTQELCYFGVTNFFNSFFHAMGVGGAMSRTSVNSQCNVKSPLSGVVTTAVVLISIYFLVPALYWIPKATLAAIIITAVWNLIHPPSHFYHFWKTSLADFISSMLALWVALFVDAEIGIAVAVGFNIIYCLLRQTFARITASKVPKRSELARSIDADRDRDAYGGEDRTRDVHVFRFTDSFFFPNSYATTVAILDSVQTYHAPAYDGAHGPESRKGRNWSVVAEQRIKRLRKSAGVLDQSALPPIGLVVLDFTRVNHADSTACTHLQNLVKEVRRYGGSRVEVRFVGMSPYVRERFVRYGWKMADDGDAWKGAGDESAVTHVYESVPAAVLSPRRSPVITEGTDIRIDSSEDPEKARAMHAQRSSSPDELGGEKRRDN
;
A
#
# COMPACT_ATOMS: atom_id res chain seq x y z
N MET A 1 -37.59 -18.12 -37.40
CA MET A 1 -38.13 -17.73 -36.07
C MET A 1 -37.65 -18.62 -34.93
N GLY A 2 -37.70 -19.96 -35.02
CA GLY A 2 -37.35 -20.86 -33.90
C GLY A 2 -35.92 -20.76 -33.34
N LYS A 3 -34.88 -20.56 -34.17
CA LYS A 3 -33.50 -20.37 -33.67
C LYS A 3 -33.35 -19.10 -32.82
N VAL A 4 -33.99 -18.01 -33.22
CA VAL A 4 -33.94 -16.72 -32.49
C VAL A 4 -34.66 -16.83 -31.15
N GLN A 5 -35.83 -17.49 -31.12
CA GLN A 5 -36.53 -17.78 -29.85
C GLN A 5 -35.69 -18.64 -28.91
N HIS A 6 -35.02 -19.68 -29.42
CA HIS A 6 -34.11 -20.50 -28.62
C HIS A 6 -32.93 -19.69 -28.04
N TYR A 7 -32.29 -18.81 -28.82
CA TYR A 7 -31.23 -17.94 -28.31
C TYR A 7 -31.75 -16.92 -27.28
N VAL A 8 -32.95 -16.38 -27.48
CA VAL A 8 -33.58 -15.45 -26.52
C VAL A 8 -33.97 -16.17 -25.23
N GLU A 9 -34.49 -17.39 -25.30
CA GLU A 9 -34.80 -18.19 -24.11
C GLU A 9 -33.54 -18.66 -23.38
N ALA A 10 -32.51 -19.09 -24.11
CA ALA A 10 -31.20 -19.40 -23.53
C ALA A 10 -30.61 -18.17 -22.82
N ALA A 11 -30.60 -17.00 -23.47
CA ALA A 11 -30.11 -15.76 -22.86
C ALA A 11 -30.94 -15.34 -21.63
N LYS A 12 -32.26 -15.51 -21.66
CA LYS A 12 -33.12 -15.27 -20.48
C LYS A 12 -32.85 -16.25 -19.35
N ASN A 13 -32.60 -17.52 -19.66
CA ASN A 13 -32.29 -18.54 -18.68
C ASN A 13 -30.90 -18.31 -18.07
N ASP A 14 -29.91 -17.98 -18.90
CA ASP A 14 -28.57 -17.59 -18.47
C ASP A 14 -28.63 -16.38 -17.54
N LEU A 15 -29.38 -15.33 -17.89
CA LEU A 15 -29.49 -14.13 -17.06
C LEU A 15 -30.24 -14.39 -15.74
N ARG A 16 -31.21 -15.32 -15.73
CA ARG A 16 -31.92 -15.75 -14.51
C ARG A 16 -31.10 -16.66 -13.61
N THR A 17 -30.24 -17.50 -14.19
CA THR A 17 -29.38 -18.44 -13.45
C THR A 17 -28.00 -17.86 -13.14
N ASP A 18 -27.66 -16.70 -13.72
CA ASP A 18 -26.37 -16.06 -13.53
C ASP A 18 -26.13 -15.72 -12.07
N HIS A 19 -25.05 -16.26 -11.54
CA HIS A 19 -24.69 -16.08 -10.14
C HIS A 19 -24.33 -14.63 -9.82
N THR A 20 -23.74 -13.87 -10.76
CA THR A 20 -23.41 -12.46 -10.53
C THR A 20 -24.68 -11.63 -10.36
N TRP A 21 -25.67 -11.77 -11.25
CA TRP A 21 -26.93 -11.04 -11.16
C TRP A 21 -27.77 -11.46 -9.96
N ASN A 22 -27.82 -12.75 -9.64
CA ASN A 22 -28.50 -13.24 -8.45
C ASN A 22 -27.81 -12.77 -7.16
N LYS A 23 -26.49 -12.81 -7.11
CA LYS A 23 -25.70 -12.28 -5.99
C LYS A 23 -25.89 -10.77 -5.87
N LEU A 24 -25.87 -10.03 -6.99
CA LEU A 24 -26.14 -8.60 -7.02
C LEU A 24 -27.54 -8.33 -6.49
N GLY A 25 -28.58 -8.99 -7.02
CA GLY A 25 -29.95 -8.83 -6.54
C GLY A 25 -30.10 -9.15 -5.06
N ASN A 26 -29.43 -10.19 -4.56
CA ASN A 26 -29.41 -10.52 -3.13
C ASN A 26 -28.68 -9.47 -2.30
N LEU A 27 -27.53 -8.97 -2.77
CA LEU A 27 -26.78 -7.91 -2.13
C LEU A 27 -27.54 -6.58 -2.15
N THR A 28 -28.22 -6.24 -3.24
CA THR A 28 -29.07 -5.05 -3.36
C THR A 28 -30.28 -5.16 -2.42
N LYS A 29 -30.93 -6.32 -2.32
CA LYS A 29 -32.02 -6.53 -1.35
C LYS A 29 -31.53 -6.42 0.09
N ARG A 30 -30.39 -7.03 0.42
CA ARG A 30 -29.78 -6.93 1.75
C ARG A 30 -29.35 -5.49 2.06
N GLY A 31 -28.71 -4.83 1.09
CA GLY A 31 -28.26 -3.45 1.17
C GLY A 31 -29.43 -2.48 1.33
N ALA A 32 -30.51 -2.62 0.55
CA ALA A 32 -31.71 -1.80 0.68
C ALA A 32 -32.39 -1.96 2.06
N LYS A 33 -32.43 -3.19 2.60
CA LYS A 33 -32.94 -3.44 3.95
C LYS A 33 -32.05 -2.83 5.04
N ALA A 34 -30.73 -2.90 4.87
CA ALA A 34 -29.76 -2.36 5.82
C ALA A 34 -29.53 -0.84 5.66
N LEU A 35 -29.96 -0.23 4.55
CA LEU A 35 -29.65 1.15 4.20
C LEU A 35 -30.01 2.16 5.30
N PRO A 36 -31.22 2.13 5.91
CA PRO A 36 -31.58 3.15 6.92
C PRO A 36 -30.67 3.08 8.16
N GLU A 37 -30.41 1.88 8.66
CA GLU A 37 -29.56 1.66 9.83
C GLU A 37 -28.09 1.95 9.50
N ALA A 38 -27.62 1.52 8.34
CA ALA A 38 -26.26 1.76 7.87
C ALA A 38 -26.00 3.25 7.61
N SER A 39 -26.96 3.99 7.05
CA SER A 39 -26.84 5.45 6.86
C SER A 39 -26.75 6.18 8.19
N LEU A 40 -27.55 5.79 9.18
CA LEU A 40 -27.47 6.37 10.52
C LEU A 40 -26.12 6.07 11.18
N HIS A 41 -25.65 4.82 11.10
CA HIS A 41 -24.34 4.42 11.61
C HIS A 41 -23.22 5.20 10.95
N TYR A 42 -23.25 5.30 9.62
CA TYR A 42 -22.28 6.02 8.83
C TYR A 42 -22.21 7.51 9.21
N VAL A 43 -23.34 8.20 9.33
CA VAL A 43 -23.36 9.61 9.76
C VAL A 43 -22.81 9.77 11.18
N LYS A 44 -23.11 8.82 12.08
CA LYS A 44 -22.57 8.81 13.45
C LYS A 44 -21.06 8.60 13.46
N GLU A 45 -20.51 7.75 12.59
CA GLU A 45 -19.07 7.55 12.44
C GLU A 45 -18.36 8.83 11.97
N LYS A 46 -19.02 9.68 11.17
CA LYS A 46 -18.44 10.95 10.71
C LYS A 46 -18.30 12.01 11.80
N ALA A 47 -18.93 11.83 12.96
CA ALA A 47 -18.79 12.69 14.13
C ALA A 47 -18.35 11.88 15.37
N PRO A 48 -17.08 11.43 15.45
CA PRO A 48 -16.56 10.65 16.58
C PRO A 48 -16.76 11.30 17.95
N ILE A 49 -16.93 12.63 18.03
CA ILE A 49 -17.29 13.36 19.26
C ILE A 49 -18.49 12.76 19.99
N ILE A 50 -19.49 12.25 19.27
CA ILE A 50 -20.68 11.63 19.87
C ILE A 50 -20.30 10.37 20.66
N GLY A 51 -19.24 9.66 20.23
CA GLY A 51 -18.78 8.43 20.86
C GLY A 51 -17.83 8.66 22.04
N TRP A 52 -16.91 9.63 21.95
CA TRP A 52 -15.89 9.84 22.97
C TRP A 52 -16.27 10.88 24.03
N LEU A 53 -17.06 11.90 23.70
CA LEU A 53 -17.42 12.97 24.65
C LEU A 53 -18.18 12.44 25.89
N PRO A 54 -19.13 11.49 25.78
CA PRO A 54 -19.78 10.91 26.96
C PRO A 54 -18.83 10.07 27.84
N LYS A 55 -17.69 9.64 27.30
CA LYS A 55 -16.67 8.86 28.00
C LYS A 55 -15.52 9.73 28.54
N TYR A 56 -15.67 11.05 28.47
CA TYR A 56 -14.63 11.99 28.85
C TYR A 56 -14.48 12.08 30.38
N ASP A 57 -13.25 11.90 30.88
CA ASP A 57 -12.92 12.12 32.29
C ASP A 57 -12.52 13.59 32.51
N TYR A 58 -13.22 14.29 33.42
CA TYR A 58 -12.95 15.69 33.76
C TYR A 58 -11.49 15.95 34.21
N ARG A 59 -10.78 14.93 34.70
CA ARG A 59 -9.35 15.04 35.05
C ARG A 59 -8.46 15.32 33.84
N TRP A 60 -8.92 14.95 32.64
CA TRP A 60 -8.19 15.18 31.38
C TRP A 60 -8.23 16.64 30.94
N LEU A 61 -9.16 17.45 31.45
CA LEU A 61 -9.34 18.84 31.05
C LEU A 61 -8.07 19.68 31.29
N ILE A 62 -7.33 19.38 32.36
CA ILE A 62 -6.07 20.08 32.66
C ILE A 62 -5.01 19.76 31.58
N ASN A 63 -4.87 18.48 31.22
CA ASN A 63 -3.92 18.05 30.19
C ASN A 63 -4.30 18.62 28.81
N ASP A 64 -5.57 18.48 28.42
CA ASP A 64 -6.07 18.97 27.13
C ASP A 64 -6.00 20.51 27.06
N GLY A 65 -6.22 21.20 28.18
CA GLY A 65 -6.05 22.66 28.29
C GLY A 65 -4.60 23.10 28.12
N ILE A 66 -3.65 22.44 28.77
CA ILE A 66 -2.21 22.72 28.65
C ILE A 66 -1.73 22.44 27.24
N ALA A 67 -2.15 21.31 26.67
CA ALA A 67 -1.79 20.91 25.32
C ALA A 67 -2.35 21.90 24.29
N GLY A 68 -3.63 22.26 24.42
CA GLY A 68 -4.30 23.23 23.55
C GLY A 68 -3.70 24.63 23.62
N LEU A 69 -3.33 25.09 24.82
CA LEU A 69 -2.62 26.37 25.03
C LEU A 69 -1.24 26.39 24.38
N THR A 70 -0.49 25.30 24.56
CA THR A 70 0.84 25.14 23.96
C THR A 70 0.74 25.14 22.43
N LEU A 71 -0.20 24.38 21.86
CA LEU A 71 -0.43 24.32 20.43
C LEU A 71 -0.89 25.65 19.84
N GLY A 72 -1.83 26.34 20.49
CA GLY A 72 -2.33 27.63 20.04
C GLY A 72 -1.22 28.66 19.91
N LEU A 73 -0.27 28.68 20.86
CA LEU A 73 0.88 29.56 20.81
C LEU A 73 1.90 29.17 19.73
N MET A 74 2.10 27.88 19.50
CA MET A 74 3.02 27.41 18.45
C MET A 74 2.50 27.68 17.03
N LEU A 75 1.18 27.62 16.82
CA LEU A 75 0.54 27.89 15.54
C LEU A 75 0.80 29.32 15.04
N ILE A 76 0.97 30.28 15.94
CA ILE A 76 1.11 31.70 15.58
C ILE A 76 2.39 31.95 14.76
N PRO A 77 3.61 31.79 15.30
CA PRO A 77 4.83 32.06 14.55
C PRO A 77 5.00 31.12 13.36
N GLN A 78 4.52 29.88 13.46
CA GLN A 78 4.59 28.90 12.37
C GLN A 78 3.67 29.26 11.21
N GLY A 79 2.41 29.62 11.49
CA GLY A 79 1.46 30.04 10.46
C GLY A 79 1.98 31.22 9.64
N LEU A 80 2.55 32.22 10.31
CA LEU A 80 3.17 33.37 9.65
C LEU A 80 4.39 32.98 8.80
N SER A 81 5.20 32.04 9.28
CA SER A 81 6.36 31.54 8.53
C SER A 81 5.91 30.77 7.29
N TYR A 82 4.88 29.95 7.40
CA TYR A 82 4.38 29.14 6.29
C TYR A 82 3.61 29.98 5.26
N ALA A 83 2.94 31.06 5.67
CA ALA A 83 2.42 32.05 4.74
C ALA A 83 3.51 32.71 3.89
N LYS A 84 4.68 33.01 4.49
CA LYS A 84 5.83 33.51 3.72
C LYS A 84 6.36 32.49 2.72
N ILE A 85 6.37 31.20 3.07
CA ILE A 85 6.75 30.13 2.14
C ILE A 85 5.73 30.02 1.01
N ALA A 86 4.44 30.17 1.32
CA ALA A 86 3.36 30.17 0.34
C ALA A 86 3.26 31.47 -0.49
N GLU A 87 4.14 32.44 -0.24
CA GLU A 87 4.13 33.76 -0.88
C GLU A 87 2.80 34.53 -0.76
N ILE A 88 2.08 34.30 0.33
CA ILE A 88 0.86 35.03 0.67
C ILE A 88 1.12 36.03 1.82
N PRO A 89 0.27 37.07 1.97
CA PRO A 89 0.34 37.95 3.14
C PRO A 89 0.29 37.17 4.44
N VAL A 90 1.13 37.55 5.40
CA VAL A 90 1.43 36.74 6.58
C VAL A 90 0.21 36.50 7.47
N GLU A 91 -0.72 37.46 7.54
CA GLU A 91 -1.96 37.33 8.30
C GLU A 91 -2.77 36.08 7.90
N TYR A 92 -2.77 35.70 6.62
CA TYR A 92 -3.55 34.57 6.12
C TYR A 92 -3.03 33.21 6.62
N GLY A 93 -1.75 33.11 6.98
CA GLY A 93 -1.22 31.91 7.65
C GLY A 93 -1.78 31.73 9.06
N LEU A 94 -2.02 32.82 9.78
CA LEU A 94 -2.66 32.80 11.09
C LEU A 94 -4.15 32.51 10.97
N MET A 95 -4.83 33.09 9.97
CA MET A 95 -6.24 32.80 9.66
C MET A 95 -6.47 31.32 9.31
N SER A 96 -5.48 30.66 8.71
CA SER A 96 -5.55 29.23 8.39
C SER A 96 -5.53 28.32 9.63
N SER A 97 -5.27 28.84 10.83
CA SER A 97 -4.93 28.02 12.00
C SER A 97 -6.06 27.83 13.03
N TRP A 98 -7.11 28.67 13.02
CA TRP A 98 -8.13 28.64 14.09
C TRP A 98 -9.23 27.59 13.85
N LEU A 99 -9.73 27.48 12.62
CA LEU A 99 -10.86 26.61 12.26
C LEU A 99 -10.51 25.12 12.30
N PRO A 100 -9.33 24.67 11.83
CA PRO A 100 -9.04 23.23 11.73
C PRO A 100 -9.13 22.52 13.07
N ALA A 101 -8.57 23.11 14.13
CA ALA A 101 -8.61 22.54 15.47
C ALA A 101 -10.04 22.34 16.01
N SER A 102 -10.97 23.24 15.67
CA SER A 102 -12.39 23.13 16.09
C SER A 102 -13.12 22.02 15.35
N ILE A 103 -12.92 21.90 14.04
CA ILE A 103 -13.49 20.80 13.24
C ILE A 103 -12.88 19.47 13.68
N TYR A 104 -11.59 19.46 14.05
CA TYR A 104 -10.91 18.27 14.53
C TYR A 104 -11.47 17.75 15.84
N THR A 105 -11.92 18.62 16.75
CA THR A 105 -12.62 18.18 17.97
C THR A 105 -13.87 17.37 17.64
N VAL A 106 -14.58 17.71 16.56
CA VAL A 106 -15.81 17.03 16.14
C VAL A 106 -15.51 15.73 15.38
N MET A 107 -14.58 15.79 14.42
CA MET A 107 -14.37 14.76 13.40
C MET A 107 -13.12 13.89 13.59
N GLY A 108 -12.14 14.34 14.39
CA GLY A 108 -10.82 13.73 14.49
C GLY A 108 -10.81 12.39 15.22
N THR A 109 -9.93 11.48 14.80
CA THR A 109 -9.74 10.17 15.45
C THR A 109 -8.40 10.04 16.15
N THR A 110 -7.44 10.92 15.84
CA THR A 110 -6.09 10.92 16.39
C THR A 110 -5.94 12.03 17.43
N LYS A 111 -6.07 11.70 18.72
CA LYS A 111 -6.04 12.70 19.82
C LYS A 111 -4.81 13.62 19.83
N ASP A 112 -3.68 13.18 19.28
CA ASP A 112 -2.43 13.91 19.29
C ASP A 112 -2.28 14.86 18.09
N LEU A 113 -3.05 14.65 17.02
CA LEU A 113 -2.87 15.35 15.74
C LEU A 113 -3.13 16.85 15.87
N SER A 114 -2.18 17.65 15.42
CA SER A 114 -2.33 19.11 15.32
C SER A 114 -2.40 19.52 13.85
N THR A 115 -3.57 20.01 13.45
CA THR A 115 -3.82 20.48 12.08
C THR A 115 -3.62 21.98 11.96
N GLY A 116 -3.12 22.42 10.82
CA GLY A 116 -2.89 23.83 10.48
C GLY A 116 -1.99 23.94 9.25
N PRO A 117 -1.49 25.14 8.90
CA PRO A 117 -0.58 25.29 7.78
C PRO A 117 0.72 24.50 8.02
N THR A 118 1.29 23.96 6.94
CA THR A 118 2.56 23.19 6.94
C THR A 118 3.50 23.75 5.88
N SER A 119 4.79 23.40 5.97
CA SER A 119 5.79 23.80 4.98
C SER A 119 5.52 23.21 3.59
N LEU A 120 5.08 21.95 3.53
CA LEU A 120 4.73 21.27 2.28
C LEU A 120 3.58 22.00 1.59
N ILE A 121 2.50 22.24 2.32
CA ILE A 121 1.34 22.94 1.76
C ILE A 121 1.73 24.35 1.35
N GLY A 122 2.58 25.03 2.13
CA GLY A 122 3.12 26.33 1.74
C GLY A 122 3.88 26.29 0.42
N LEU A 123 4.84 25.39 0.28
CA LEU A 123 5.67 25.27 -0.93
C LEU A 123 4.85 24.93 -2.19
N LEU A 124 3.93 23.96 -2.09
CA LEU A 124 3.08 23.60 -3.22
C LEU A 124 2.02 24.67 -3.52
N THR A 125 1.63 25.46 -2.51
CA THR A 125 0.78 26.64 -2.74
C THR A 125 1.57 27.75 -3.45
N SER A 126 2.84 27.99 -3.10
CA SER A 126 3.65 29.01 -3.78
C SER A 126 3.87 28.71 -5.26
N GLU A 127 3.98 27.44 -5.64
CA GLU A 127 4.02 27.05 -7.06
C GLU A 127 2.74 27.50 -7.79
N GLY A 128 1.57 27.27 -7.20
CA GLY A 128 0.30 27.74 -7.75
C GLY A 128 0.15 29.26 -7.75
N VAL A 129 0.68 29.93 -6.71
CA VAL A 129 0.71 31.40 -6.61
C VAL A 129 1.58 32.00 -7.72
N HIS A 130 2.82 31.56 -7.88
CA HIS A 130 3.72 32.06 -8.95
C HIS A 130 3.11 31.96 -10.35
N GLU A 131 2.35 30.89 -10.61
CA GLU A 131 1.73 30.71 -11.91
C GLU A 131 0.53 31.62 -12.16
N LEU A 132 -0.18 32.06 -11.11
CA LEU A 132 -1.47 32.76 -11.23
C LEU A 132 -1.48 34.18 -10.63
N GLU A 133 -0.41 34.59 -9.94
CA GLU A 133 -0.30 35.88 -9.24
C GLU A 133 -0.48 37.10 -10.16
N HIS A 134 -0.19 36.93 -11.46
CA HIS A 134 -0.38 37.96 -12.47
C HIS A 134 -1.86 38.24 -12.80
N LYS A 135 -2.77 37.32 -12.47
CA LYS A 135 -4.23 37.45 -12.72
C LYS A 135 -5.03 37.67 -11.45
N TYR A 136 -4.63 37.05 -10.34
CA TYR A 136 -5.40 37.00 -9.10
C TYR A 136 -4.50 37.29 -7.90
N PRO A 137 -5.05 37.83 -6.79
CA PRO A 137 -4.27 38.05 -5.58
C PRO A 137 -3.83 36.69 -4.97
N PRO A 138 -2.59 36.58 -4.44
CA PRO A 138 -2.03 35.35 -3.87
C PRO A 138 -2.93 34.66 -2.83
N SER A 139 -3.61 35.44 -1.98
CA SER A 139 -4.49 34.90 -0.95
C SER A 139 -5.72 34.18 -1.52
N GLN A 140 -6.29 34.68 -2.62
CA GLN A 140 -7.40 34.02 -3.31
C GLN A 140 -6.96 32.75 -4.02
N ILE A 141 -5.74 32.72 -4.56
CA ILE A 141 -5.17 31.52 -5.20
C ILE A 141 -4.98 30.42 -4.14
N ALA A 142 -4.36 30.75 -3.01
CA ALA A 142 -4.18 29.82 -1.90
C ALA A 142 -5.51 29.27 -1.36
N SER A 143 -6.51 30.14 -1.26
CA SER A 143 -7.88 29.79 -0.85
C SER A 143 -8.59 28.88 -1.88
N ALA A 144 -8.47 29.14 -3.18
CA ALA A 144 -9.01 28.28 -4.23
C ALA A 144 -8.34 26.90 -4.27
N MET A 145 -7.03 26.83 -4.03
CA MET A 145 -6.32 25.56 -3.92
C MET A 145 -6.76 24.76 -2.67
N ALA A 146 -6.92 25.45 -1.53
CA ALA A 146 -7.48 24.85 -0.31
C ALA A 146 -8.90 24.31 -0.52
N PHE A 147 -9.73 25.03 -1.30
CA PHE A 147 -11.07 24.57 -1.67
C PHE A 147 -11.02 23.21 -2.38
N TRP A 148 -10.13 23.05 -3.38
CA TRP A 148 -9.99 21.77 -4.10
C TRP A 148 -9.38 20.65 -3.26
N MET A 149 -8.41 20.96 -2.38
CA MET A 149 -7.96 19.98 -1.38
C MET A 149 -9.14 19.47 -0.55
N GLY A 150 -10.06 20.37 -0.18
CA GLY A 150 -11.29 20.05 0.52
C GLY A 150 -12.22 19.15 -0.28
N VAL A 151 -12.50 19.51 -1.54
CA VAL A 151 -13.36 18.73 -2.45
C VAL A 151 -12.80 17.32 -2.68
N TYR A 152 -11.51 17.20 -2.99
CA TYR A 152 -10.88 15.88 -3.21
C TYR A 152 -10.88 15.03 -1.94
N GLY A 153 -10.57 15.64 -0.79
CA GLY A 153 -10.63 14.97 0.51
C GLY A 153 -12.02 14.47 0.86
N MET A 154 -13.06 15.28 0.59
CA MET A 154 -14.46 14.87 0.78
C MET A 154 -14.87 13.73 -0.16
N ILE A 155 -14.48 13.77 -1.44
CA ILE A 155 -14.78 12.68 -2.39
C ILE A 155 -14.16 11.38 -1.90
N LEU A 156 -12.85 11.36 -1.63
CA LEU A 156 -12.17 10.13 -1.21
C LEU A 156 -12.61 9.66 0.19
N GLY A 157 -12.81 10.60 1.12
CA GLY A 157 -13.26 10.32 2.48
C GLY A 157 -14.68 9.77 2.53
N PHE A 158 -15.65 10.42 1.89
CA PHE A 158 -17.04 9.97 1.93
C PHE A 158 -17.26 8.69 1.12
N LEU A 159 -16.46 8.42 0.08
CA LEU A 159 -16.48 7.15 -0.63
C LEU A 159 -15.77 6.00 0.11
N ASN A 160 -15.28 6.24 1.34
CA ASN A 160 -14.52 5.28 2.14
C ASN A 160 -13.28 4.73 1.42
N LEU A 161 -12.58 5.59 0.66
CA LEU A 161 -11.36 5.24 -0.08
C LEU A 161 -10.08 5.43 0.76
N GLY A 162 -10.19 5.43 2.10
CA GLY A 162 -9.03 5.55 3.00
C GLY A 162 -8.02 4.40 2.85
N PHE A 163 -8.43 3.25 2.32
CA PHE A 163 -7.53 2.14 2.00
C PHE A 163 -6.43 2.53 1.02
N LEU A 164 -6.63 3.55 0.18
CA LEU A 164 -5.61 4.08 -0.73
C LEU A 164 -4.40 4.65 0.01
N LEU A 165 -4.56 5.00 1.29
CA LEU A 165 -3.50 5.48 2.18
C LEU A 165 -2.89 4.35 3.04
N GLU A 166 -3.43 3.13 2.99
CA GLU A 166 -2.94 1.97 3.76
C GLU A 166 -1.69 1.30 3.16
N PHE A 167 -1.32 1.64 1.92
CA PHE A 167 -0.14 1.09 1.22
C PHE A 167 1.20 1.50 1.83
N VAL A 168 1.22 2.39 2.84
CA VAL A 168 2.42 2.75 3.59
C VAL A 168 2.66 1.71 4.69
N SER A 169 3.73 0.92 4.59
CA SER A 169 4.07 -0.08 5.62
C SER A 169 4.76 0.55 6.84
N LEU A 170 4.76 -0.13 7.99
CA LEU A 170 5.46 0.34 9.20
C LEU A 170 6.97 0.60 8.97
N PRO A 171 7.72 -0.23 8.22
CA PRO A 171 9.12 0.06 7.88
C PRO A 171 9.29 1.36 7.09
N VAL A 172 8.39 1.65 6.14
CA VAL A 172 8.40 2.89 5.36
C VAL A 172 8.15 4.09 6.28
N LEU A 173 7.15 4.00 7.16
CA LEU A 173 6.87 5.06 8.14
C LEU A 173 8.08 5.33 9.04
N ALA A 174 8.75 4.29 9.56
CA ALA A 174 9.91 4.46 10.43
C ALA A 174 11.07 5.19 9.74
N GLY A 175 11.35 4.85 8.48
CA GLY A 175 12.37 5.53 7.66
C GLY A 175 12.00 7.00 7.38
N TRP A 176 10.78 7.24 6.89
CA TRP A 176 10.27 8.57 6.59
C TRP A 176 10.21 9.47 7.83
N ILE A 177 9.71 8.97 8.96
CA ILE A 177 9.64 9.70 10.23
C ILE A 177 11.04 10.16 10.67
N THR A 178 12.03 9.29 10.54
CA THR A 178 13.41 9.59 10.90
C THR A 178 13.99 10.68 9.98
N ALA A 179 13.73 10.60 8.67
CA ALA A 179 14.17 11.63 7.72
C ALA A 179 13.55 12.99 8.03
N VAL A 180 12.22 13.06 8.15
CA VAL A 180 11.48 14.29 8.44
C VAL A 180 11.93 14.88 9.78
N ALA A 181 12.17 14.03 10.79
CA ALA A 181 12.68 14.49 12.08
C ALA A 181 14.06 15.17 11.97
N ILE A 182 14.99 14.58 11.20
CA ILE A 182 16.30 15.17 10.93
C ILE A 182 16.16 16.47 10.14
N THR A 183 15.37 16.48 9.07
CA THR A 183 15.12 17.68 8.25
C THR A 183 14.53 18.83 9.07
N ILE A 184 13.58 18.54 9.98
CA ILE A 184 13.04 19.56 10.89
C ILE A 184 14.14 20.12 11.80
N ILE A 185 15.00 19.27 12.37
CA ILE A 185 16.12 19.74 13.20
C ILE A 185 17.05 20.65 12.38
N LEU A 186 17.44 20.24 11.18
CA LEU A 186 18.28 21.04 10.27
C LEU A 186 17.63 22.40 9.93
N ASN A 187 16.32 22.42 9.67
CA ASN A 187 15.57 23.65 9.41
C ASN A 187 15.51 24.61 10.62
N GLN A 188 15.63 24.09 11.85
CA GLN A 188 15.64 24.91 13.06
C GLN A 188 17.04 25.40 13.47
N MET A 189 18.11 24.74 13.01
CA MET A 189 19.49 25.10 13.35
C MET A 189 19.85 26.57 13.05
N PRO A 190 19.46 27.18 11.92
CA PRO A 190 19.77 28.58 11.65
C PRO A 190 19.20 29.54 12.70
N SER A 191 17.96 29.30 13.13
CA SER A 191 17.28 30.09 14.17
C SER A 191 17.87 29.84 15.56
N LEU A 192 18.34 28.63 15.85
CA LEU A 192 19.01 28.28 17.11
C LEU A 192 20.39 28.95 17.23
N LEU A 193 21.15 28.98 16.13
CA LEU A 193 22.52 29.54 16.09
C LEU A 193 22.56 31.04 15.76
N GLY A 194 21.46 31.61 15.27
CA GLY A 194 21.40 33.00 14.80
C GLY A 194 22.19 33.26 13.52
N ILE A 195 22.36 32.25 12.67
CA ILE A 195 23.04 32.35 11.37
C ILE A 195 22.03 32.61 10.25
N LYS A 196 22.42 33.45 9.28
CA LYS A 196 21.57 33.83 8.14
C LYS A 196 22.10 33.26 6.82
N GLY A 197 21.20 33.10 5.85
CA GLY A 197 21.52 32.69 4.48
C GLY A 197 21.96 31.23 4.37
N VAL A 198 21.41 30.33 5.17
CA VAL A 198 21.60 28.89 5.01
C VAL A 198 20.74 28.43 3.83
N GLY A 199 21.31 27.66 2.90
CA GLY A 199 20.60 27.15 1.72
C GLY A 199 19.46 26.18 2.07
N SER A 200 18.67 25.82 1.06
CA SER A 200 17.63 24.79 1.14
C SER A 200 18.21 23.39 0.90
N GLY A 201 17.53 22.36 1.42
CA GLY A 201 17.93 20.96 1.28
C GLY A 201 18.96 20.49 2.31
N ALA A 202 18.85 19.25 2.77
CA ALA A 202 19.62 18.76 3.92
C ALA A 202 21.13 18.83 3.72
N ALA A 203 21.63 18.47 2.53
CA ALA A 203 23.08 18.47 2.25
C ALA A 203 23.69 19.88 2.32
N GLN A 204 23.03 20.87 1.69
CA GLN A 204 23.48 22.26 1.70
C GLN A 204 23.33 22.86 3.10
N GLN A 205 22.25 22.54 3.82
CA GLN A 205 22.05 22.98 5.20
C GLN A 205 23.16 22.47 6.11
N ILE A 206 23.48 21.16 6.05
CA ILE A 206 24.57 20.57 6.83
C ILE A 206 25.88 21.30 6.52
N HIS A 207 26.23 21.43 5.24
CA HIS A 207 27.44 22.14 4.81
C HIS A 207 27.48 23.59 5.34
N ASP A 208 26.42 24.36 5.12
CA ASP A 208 26.36 25.79 5.47
C ASP A 208 26.35 26.03 6.98
N ILE A 209 25.69 25.16 7.76
CA ILE A 209 25.69 25.22 9.22
C ILE A 209 27.12 25.05 9.74
N PHE A 210 27.85 24.05 9.25
CA PHE A 210 29.25 23.84 9.67
C PHE A 210 30.18 24.95 9.18
N ALA A 211 30.02 25.41 7.93
CA ALA A 211 30.85 26.47 7.36
C ALA A 211 30.64 27.83 8.04
N LYS A 212 29.40 28.13 8.47
CA LYS A 212 29.03 29.40 9.09
C LYS A 212 29.00 29.35 10.62
N LEU A 213 29.35 28.22 11.23
CA LEU A 213 29.40 28.05 12.68
C LEU A 213 30.24 29.13 13.40
N PRO A 214 31.40 29.57 12.87
CA PRO A 214 32.17 30.66 13.48
C PRO A 214 31.44 32.03 13.48
N LYS A 215 30.40 32.20 12.66
CA LYS A 215 29.58 33.42 12.58
C LYS A 215 28.29 33.32 13.42
N ALA A 216 28.14 32.30 14.25
CA ALA A 216 26.98 32.13 15.10
C ALA A 216 26.82 33.28 16.10
N GLY A 217 25.59 33.73 16.32
CA GLY A 217 25.28 34.81 17.25
C GLY A 217 25.33 34.32 18.69
N GLY A 218 26.32 34.75 19.47
CA GLY A 218 26.52 34.29 20.84
C GLY A 218 25.28 34.44 21.74
N TRP A 219 24.57 35.57 21.64
CA TRP A 219 23.32 35.80 22.39
C TRP A 219 22.17 34.91 21.94
N THR A 220 22.03 34.68 20.64
CA THR A 220 21.01 33.78 20.08
C THR A 220 21.24 32.34 20.52
N CYS A 221 22.49 31.87 20.45
CA CYS A 221 22.91 30.57 20.97
C CYS A 221 22.60 30.46 22.47
N LEU A 222 22.93 31.49 23.26
CA LEU A 222 22.67 31.50 24.69
C LEU A 222 21.18 31.29 24.98
N ILE A 223 20.29 32.02 24.32
CA ILE A 223 18.83 31.88 24.48
C ILE A 223 18.34 30.50 24.01
N GLY A 224 18.79 30.04 22.85
CA GLY A 224 18.39 28.75 22.29
C GLY A 224 18.82 27.56 23.17
N PHE A 225 20.11 27.45 23.47
CA PHE A 225 20.65 26.34 24.27
C PHE A 225 20.21 26.41 25.74
N SER A 226 20.05 27.59 26.34
CA SER A 226 19.47 27.71 27.68
C SER A 226 18.00 27.28 27.69
N GLY A 227 17.23 27.54 26.63
CA GLY A 227 15.89 27.01 26.44
C GLY A 227 15.85 25.49 26.40
N ILE A 228 16.73 24.86 25.60
CA ILE A 228 16.88 23.39 25.55
C ILE A 228 17.24 22.83 26.93
N LEU A 229 18.23 23.43 27.59
CA LEU A 229 18.69 23.01 28.91
C LEU A 229 17.55 23.10 29.93
N PHE A 230 16.82 24.22 29.95
CA PHE A 230 15.70 24.44 30.84
C PHE A 230 14.58 23.41 30.64
N MET A 231 14.17 23.15 29.40
CA MET A 231 13.17 22.11 29.09
C MET A 231 13.64 20.71 29.50
N THR A 232 14.92 20.39 29.30
CA THR A 232 15.51 19.10 29.68
C THR A 232 15.56 18.94 31.20
N ILE A 233 15.84 20.02 31.94
CA ILE A 233 15.79 20.04 33.41
C ILE A 233 14.35 19.78 33.87
N LEU A 234 13.36 20.46 33.30
CA LEU A 234 11.95 20.26 33.65
C LEU A 234 11.45 18.85 33.31
N GLU A 235 11.95 18.25 32.22
CA GLU A 235 11.67 16.85 31.87
C GLU A 235 12.21 15.89 32.93
N LYS A 236 13.51 15.99 33.24
CA LYS A 236 14.16 15.10 34.22
C LYS A 236 13.59 15.31 35.63
N ALA A 237 13.29 16.55 36.00
CA ALA A 237 12.64 16.87 37.27
C ALA A 237 11.24 16.26 37.35
N GLY A 238 10.45 16.33 36.27
CA GLY A 238 9.16 15.66 36.18
C GLY A 238 9.25 14.15 36.32
N ALA A 239 10.16 13.52 35.59
CA ALA A 239 10.37 12.08 35.67
C ALA A 239 10.74 11.61 37.09
N ARG A 240 11.49 12.41 37.85
CA ARG A 240 11.95 12.04 39.20
C ARG A 240 11.00 12.45 40.33
N TRP A 241 10.29 13.57 40.20
CA TRP A 241 9.57 14.21 41.31
C TRP A 241 8.11 14.57 41.02
N SER A 242 7.56 14.29 39.82
CA SER A 242 6.17 14.62 39.50
C SER A 242 5.15 13.98 40.47
N ALA A 243 5.42 12.77 40.95
CA ALA A 243 4.57 12.09 41.93
C ALA A 243 4.61 12.73 43.33
N LYS A 244 5.66 13.50 43.65
CA LYS A 244 5.89 14.09 44.98
C LYS A 244 5.44 15.54 45.08
N SER A 245 5.44 16.29 43.98
CA SER A 245 5.08 17.71 43.97
C SER A 245 4.20 18.06 42.77
N LYS A 246 3.02 18.62 43.05
CA LYS A 246 2.11 19.15 42.03
C LYS A 246 2.74 20.30 41.23
N ILE A 247 3.65 21.06 41.83
CA ILE A 247 4.34 22.17 41.16
C ILE A 247 5.31 21.63 40.11
N VAL A 248 6.12 20.63 40.46
CA VAL A 248 7.06 20.01 39.51
C VAL A 248 6.31 19.27 38.41
N TRP A 249 5.20 18.61 38.75
CA TRP A 249 4.31 18.02 37.75
C TRP A 249 3.78 19.06 36.76
N PHE A 250 3.25 20.19 37.25
CA PHE A 250 2.71 21.27 36.42
C PHE A 250 3.78 21.84 35.48
N PHE A 251 4.94 22.27 35.99
CA PHE A 251 5.99 22.83 35.14
C PHE A 251 6.61 21.81 34.18
N SER A 252 6.60 20.52 34.53
CA SER A 252 7.07 19.47 33.62
C SER A 252 6.12 19.28 32.43
N ILE A 253 4.82 19.23 32.66
CA ILE A 253 3.83 19.08 31.59
C ILE A 253 3.66 20.36 30.76
N THR A 254 3.82 21.55 31.38
CA THR A 254 3.79 22.85 30.71
C THR A 254 5.17 23.30 30.21
N ARG A 255 6.19 22.43 30.19
CA ARG A 255 7.59 22.83 29.94
C ARG A 255 7.77 23.71 28.70
N ALA A 256 7.11 23.40 27.58
CA ALA A 256 7.20 24.19 26.35
C ALA A 256 6.55 25.57 26.53
N PHE A 257 5.36 25.61 27.14
CA PHE A 257 4.66 26.85 27.48
C PHE A 257 5.46 27.72 28.47
N SER A 258 5.95 27.15 29.56
CA SER A 258 6.73 27.85 30.58
C SER A 258 8.03 28.42 30.00
N THR A 259 8.69 27.67 29.12
CA THR A 259 9.87 28.14 28.39
C THR A 259 9.51 29.32 27.48
N LEU A 260 8.42 29.20 26.71
CA LEU A 260 7.98 30.27 25.83
C LEU A 260 7.69 31.57 26.59
N VAL A 261 6.91 31.51 27.67
CA VAL A 261 6.55 32.69 28.47
C VAL A 261 7.79 33.34 29.10
N LEU A 262 8.66 32.53 29.72
CA LEU A 262 9.88 33.01 30.37
C LEU A 262 10.78 33.76 29.40
N PHE A 263 11.10 33.13 28.26
CA PHE A 263 12.04 33.71 27.29
C PHE A 263 11.41 34.86 26.47
N THR A 264 10.09 34.90 26.33
CA THR A 264 9.39 36.07 25.77
C THR A 264 9.49 37.26 26.72
N GLY A 265 9.29 37.06 28.03
CA GLY A 265 9.49 38.10 29.04
C GLY A 265 10.93 38.63 29.05
N ILE A 266 11.92 37.73 28.97
CA ILE A 266 13.34 38.10 28.84
C ILE A 266 13.57 38.92 27.55
N SER A 267 13.00 38.50 26.42
CA SER A 267 13.13 39.23 25.16
C SER A 267 12.53 40.62 25.24
N TYR A 268 11.34 40.76 25.81
CA TYR A 268 10.72 42.05 26.02
C TYR A 268 11.60 42.96 26.87
N ALA A 269 12.06 42.47 28.04
CA ALA A 269 12.90 43.26 28.94
C ALA A 269 14.22 43.72 28.31
N VAL A 270 14.83 42.89 27.46
CA VAL A 270 16.15 43.14 26.87
C VAL A 270 16.08 43.93 25.56
N ASN A 271 15.10 43.64 24.70
CA ASN A 271 14.96 44.23 23.37
C ASN A 271 14.05 45.47 23.36
N SER A 272 13.06 45.58 24.26
CA SER A 272 12.17 46.76 24.31
C SER A 272 12.94 48.08 24.52
N PRO A 273 13.96 48.18 25.40
CA PRO A 273 14.73 49.42 25.56
C PRO A 273 15.57 49.81 24.34
N ARG A 274 15.78 48.90 23.38
CA ARG A 274 16.66 49.09 22.22
C ARG A 274 15.93 49.65 20.99
N GLY A 275 14.62 49.78 21.07
CA GLY A 275 13.76 50.39 20.06
C GLY A 275 13.64 49.56 18.78
N SER A 276 14.61 49.71 17.86
CA SER A 276 14.50 49.18 16.50
C SER A 276 14.87 47.69 16.40
N PRO A 277 14.16 46.89 15.58
CA PRO A 277 14.50 45.49 15.27
C PRO A 277 15.94 45.27 14.82
N LYS A 278 16.59 46.28 14.23
CA LYS A 278 17.98 46.21 13.77
C LYS A 278 19.00 46.13 14.92
N ASN A 279 18.61 46.56 16.12
CA ASN A 279 19.49 46.65 17.30
C ASN A 279 19.24 45.54 18.34
N PHE A 280 18.36 44.58 18.03
CA PHE A 280 18.05 43.48 18.94
C PHE A 280 19.27 42.57 19.12
N LEU A 281 19.49 42.07 20.35
CA LEU A 281 20.60 41.13 20.62
C LEU A 281 20.40 39.78 19.94
N PHE A 282 19.13 39.40 19.77
CA PHE A 282 18.69 38.18 19.14
C PHE A 282 17.33 38.42 18.50
N GLU A 283 17.02 37.64 17.46
CA GLU A 283 15.88 37.90 16.59
C GLU A 283 14.55 37.49 17.25
N ALA A 284 13.60 38.43 17.26
CA ALA A 284 12.22 38.19 17.66
C ALA A 284 11.33 37.88 16.43
N THR A 285 10.16 37.30 16.66
CA THR A 285 9.19 36.90 15.63
C THR A 285 8.56 38.08 14.89
N GLN A 286 8.39 39.24 15.53
CA GLN A 286 7.88 40.49 14.94
C GLN A 286 6.52 40.33 14.25
N VAL A 287 5.61 39.56 14.88
CA VAL A 287 4.26 39.29 14.37
C VAL A 287 3.40 40.55 14.37
N THR A 288 2.70 40.79 13.26
CA THR A 288 1.64 41.80 13.16
C THR A 288 0.43 41.18 12.48
N ALA A 289 -0.78 41.42 12.99
CA ALA A 289 -2.03 40.98 12.39
C ALA A 289 -3.13 42.00 12.67
N ASN A 290 -4.02 42.22 11.70
CA ASN A 290 -5.14 43.18 11.77
C ASN A 290 -6.49 42.45 11.77
N GLY A 291 -6.71 41.57 12.76
CA GLY A 291 -7.99 40.86 12.91
C GLY A 291 -8.31 39.87 11.79
N GLN A 292 -9.57 39.46 11.71
CA GLN A 292 -10.09 38.49 10.73
C GLN A 292 -10.91 39.21 9.65
N GLU A 293 -10.61 38.94 8.38
CA GLU A 293 -11.43 39.39 7.25
C GLU A 293 -12.74 38.61 7.15
N ALA A 294 -13.77 39.24 6.56
CA ALA A 294 -15.07 38.60 6.35
C ALA A 294 -14.95 37.38 5.43
N PRO A 295 -15.72 36.30 5.66
CA PRO A 295 -15.63 35.12 4.83
C PRO A 295 -16.08 35.40 3.38
N SER A 296 -15.35 34.88 2.41
CA SER A 296 -15.67 34.99 0.98
C SER A 296 -15.38 33.67 0.27
N ILE A 297 -16.17 33.37 -0.77
CA ILE A 297 -15.94 32.18 -1.61
C ILE A 297 -14.89 32.56 -2.68
N PRO A 298 -13.92 31.68 -3.00
CA PRO A 298 -12.98 31.96 -4.08
C PRO A 298 -13.70 32.23 -5.41
N PRO A 299 -13.17 33.12 -6.27
CA PRO A 299 -13.79 33.41 -7.58
C PRO A 299 -14.03 32.13 -8.41
N PRO A 300 -15.22 31.94 -9.02
CA PRO A 300 -15.53 30.73 -9.77
C PRO A 300 -14.55 30.41 -10.91
N ASP A 301 -14.07 31.44 -11.60
CA ASP A 301 -13.07 31.28 -12.68
C ASP A 301 -11.74 30.75 -12.15
N LEU A 302 -11.32 31.24 -10.98
CA LEU A 302 -10.11 30.77 -10.30
C LEU A 302 -10.27 29.34 -9.76
N ILE A 303 -11.47 28.97 -9.30
CA ILE A 303 -11.78 27.59 -8.92
C ILE A 303 -11.58 26.67 -10.14
N ALA A 304 -12.09 27.03 -11.32
CA ALA A 304 -11.90 26.20 -12.51
C ALA A 304 -10.41 26.06 -12.90
N GLU A 305 -9.62 27.13 -12.82
CA GLU A 305 -8.20 27.15 -13.22
C GLU A 305 -7.28 26.40 -12.22
N THR A 306 -7.65 26.38 -10.93
CA THR A 306 -6.84 25.74 -9.87
C THR A 306 -7.13 24.26 -9.64
N ALA A 307 -8.18 23.70 -10.25
CA ALA A 307 -8.59 22.31 -10.06
C ALA A 307 -7.44 21.32 -10.30
N MET A 308 -6.93 21.25 -11.53
CA MET A 308 -5.87 20.31 -11.90
C MET A 308 -4.55 20.57 -11.16
N LYS A 309 -4.23 21.84 -10.88
CA LYS A 309 -3.02 22.26 -10.17
C LYS A 309 -3.03 21.78 -8.71
N SER A 310 -4.21 21.69 -8.11
CA SER A 310 -4.37 21.30 -6.70
C SER A 310 -4.28 19.79 -6.47
N ILE A 311 -4.21 18.96 -7.53
CA ILE A 311 -4.15 17.49 -7.39
C ILE A 311 -2.85 17.06 -6.68
N ALA A 312 -1.70 17.59 -7.12
CA ALA A 312 -0.42 17.26 -6.51
C ALA A 312 -0.35 17.72 -5.04
N LEU A 313 -0.82 18.95 -4.79
CA LEU A 313 -0.95 19.51 -3.44
C LEU A 313 -1.83 18.65 -2.54
N PHE A 314 -3.00 18.22 -3.04
CA PHE A 314 -3.90 17.34 -2.31
C PHE A 314 -3.27 15.99 -1.99
N ILE A 315 -2.66 15.32 -2.98
CA ILE A 315 -2.05 14.00 -2.77
C ILE A 315 -0.93 14.09 -1.73
N GLY A 316 -0.02 15.07 -1.87
CA GLY A 316 1.07 15.28 -0.92
C GLY A 316 0.56 15.54 0.50
N ALA A 317 -0.37 16.48 0.65
CA ALA A 317 -0.91 16.86 1.97
C ALA A 317 -1.77 15.76 2.61
N ALA A 318 -2.55 15.01 1.83
CA ALA A 318 -3.36 13.89 2.32
C ALA A 318 -2.49 12.72 2.78
N VAL A 319 -1.43 12.41 2.03
CA VAL A 319 -0.44 11.38 2.42
C VAL A 319 0.30 11.81 3.68
N GLU A 320 0.78 13.06 3.76
CA GLU A 320 1.43 13.60 4.96
C GLU A 320 0.50 13.51 6.18
N HIS A 321 -0.74 13.98 6.04
CA HIS A 321 -1.74 13.98 7.10
C HIS A 321 -2.04 12.56 7.61
N GLY A 322 -2.35 11.62 6.71
CA GLY A 322 -2.65 10.22 7.06
C GLY A 322 -1.45 9.48 7.67
N ALA A 323 -0.24 9.73 7.15
CA ALA A 323 0.99 9.17 7.68
C ALA A 323 1.26 9.64 9.12
N ILE A 324 1.06 10.93 9.42
CA ILE A 324 1.22 11.46 10.78
C ILE A 324 0.15 10.88 11.72
N ALA A 325 -1.10 10.85 11.28
CA ALA A 325 -2.19 10.27 12.07
C ALA A 325 -1.87 8.83 12.49
N ARG A 326 -1.45 8.01 11.52
CA ARG A 326 -1.05 6.62 11.75
C ARG A 326 0.18 6.49 12.64
N ALA A 327 1.20 7.30 12.41
CA ALA A 327 2.43 7.28 13.20
C ALA A 327 2.16 7.50 14.69
N PHE A 328 1.28 8.46 15.02
CA PHE A 328 0.94 8.76 16.40
C PHE A 328 -0.06 7.78 17.02
N GLY A 329 -0.95 7.19 16.22
CA GLY A 329 -1.75 6.05 16.68
C GLY A 329 -0.88 4.87 17.12
N VAL A 330 0.10 4.49 16.30
CA VAL A 330 1.06 3.42 16.64
C VAL A 330 1.90 3.80 17.86
N LYS A 331 2.36 5.06 17.96
CA LYS A 331 3.19 5.52 19.08
C LYS A 331 2.45 5.53 20.42
N ASN A 332 1.15 5.80 20.42
CA ASN A 332 0.35 6.02 21.62
C ASN A 332 -0.72 4.92 21.83
N ASP A 333 -0.56 3.77 21.19
CA ASP A 333 -1.37 2.56 21.37
C ASP A 333 -2.87 2.73 21.06
N TYR A 334 -3.20 3.39 19.95
CA TYR A 334 -4.57 3.43 19.41
C TYR A 334 -4.60 3.34 17.88
N VAL A 335 -5.77 2.99 17.32
CA VAL A 335 -5.93 2.83 15.87
C VAL A 335 -6.71 4.02 15.31
N PRO A 336 -6.09 4.88 14.49
CA PRO A 336 -6.77 5.96 13.79
C PRO A 336 -7.50 5.41 12.56
N ASP A 337 -8.65 5.99 12.23
CA ASP A 337 -9.41 5.64 11.03
C ASP A 337 -8.98 6.56 9.88
N GLN A 338 -8.26 6.00 8.91
CA GLN A 338 -7.73 6.75 7.75
C GLN A 338 -8.83 7.34 6.88
N THR A 339 -9.96 6.64 6.76
CA THR A 339 -11.11 7.16 6.00
C THR A 339 -11.69 8.38 6.68
N GLN A 340 -11.81 8.34 8.00
CA GLN A 340 -12.34 9.44 8.79
C GLN A 340 -11.38 10.63 8.86
N GLU A 341 -10.06 10.39 8.98
CA GLU A 341 -9.05 11.44 8.88
C GLU A 341 -9.11 12.14 7.50
N LEU A 342 -9.36 11.39 6.42
CA LEU A 342 -9.54 11.97 5.09
C LEU A 342 -10.85 12.77 4.94
N CYS A 343 -11.94 12.30 5.58
CA CYS A 343 -13.19 13.08 5.68
C CYS A 343 -12.95 14.40 6.39
N TYR A 344 -12.28 14.37 7.55
CA TYR A 344 -11.89 15.56 8.29
C TYR A 344 -11.03 16.49 7.43
N PHE A 345 -10.00 15.96 6.78
CA PHE A 345 -9.09 16.70 5.91
C PHE A 345 -9.83 17.41 4.77
N GLY A 346 -10.83 16.75 4.18
CA GLY A 346 -11.70 17.34 3.16
C GLY A 346 -12.59 18.47 3.73
N VAL A 347 -13.35 18.16 4.78
CA VAL A 347 -14.27 19.11 5.40
C VAL A 347 -13.54 20.35 5.91
N THR A 348 -12.40 20.17 6.58
CA THR A 348 -11.62 21.26 7.15
C THR A 348 -11.09 22.20 6.07
N ASN A 349 -10.48 21.69 5.00
CA ASN A 349 -9.94 22.52 3.94
C ASN A 349 -11.03 23.22 3.12
N PHE A 350 -12.17 22.55 2.90
CA PHE A 350 -13.32 23.15 2.22
C PHE A 350 -13.84 24.38 2.99
N PHE A 351 -14.13 24.25 4.28
CA PHE A 351 -14.62 25.39 5.07
C PHE A 351 -13.53 26.43 5.35
N ASN A 352 -12.28 26.01 5.52
CA ASN A 352 -11.16 26.92 5.76
C ASN A 352 -10.93 27.83 4.54
N SER A 353 -11.16 27.34 3.32
CA SER A 353 -11.04 28.14 2.10
C SER A 353 -11.85 29.43 2.15
N PHE A 354 -13.01 29.44 2.81
CA PHE A 354 -13.89 30.62 2.87
C PHE A 354 -13.33 31.77 3.71
N PHE A 355 -12.21 31.57 4.42
CA PHE A 355 -11.59 32.58 5.28
C PHE A 355 -10.28 33.12 4.71
N HIS A 356 -10.12 33.12 3.39
CA HIS A 356 -8.89 33.55 2.69
C HIS A 356 -7.64 32.80 3.18
N ALA A 357 -7.83 31.57 3.64
CA ALA A 357 -6.80 30.74 4.22
C ALA A 357 -6.11 29.88 3.16
N MET A 358 -4.83 29.56 3.39
CA MET A 358 -4.16 28.48 2.66
C MET A 358 -4.63 27.11 3.15
N GLY A 359 -4.28 26.08 2.39
CA GLY A 359 -4.54 24.70 2.79
C GLY A 359 -3.89 24.35 4.14
N VAL A 360 -4.47 23.36 4.81
CA VAL A 360 -4.03 22.88 6.12
C VAL A 360 -3.91 21.37 6.15
N GLY A 361 -3.00 20.88 6.97
CA GLY A 361 -2.71 19.46 7.12
C GLY A 361 -2.18 19.14 8.51
N GLY A 362 -1.91 17.86 8.76
CA GLY A 362 -1.26 17.44 9.99
C GLY A 362 0.19 17.92 10.01
N ALA A 363 0.67 18.49 11.12
CA ALA A 363 2.07 18.86 11.28
C ALA A 363 2.77 17.96 12.28
N MET A 364 3.87 17.33 11.88
CA MET A 364 4.61 16.39 12.71
C MET A 364 5.20 17.02 13.97
N SER A 365 5.79 18.21 13.86
CA SER A 365 6.39 18.94 14.99
C SER A 365 5.35 19.30 16.05
N ARG A 366 4.22 19.89 15.64
CA ARG A 366 3.12 20.26 16.53
C ARG A 366 2.47 19.04 17.18
N THR A 367 2.21 17.99 16.39
CA THR A 367 1.64 16.72 16.88
C THR A 367 2.55 16.07 17.91
N SER A 368 3.88 16.13 17.72
CA SER A 368 4.84 15.65 18.73
C SER A 368 4.74 16.44 20.03
N VAL A 369 4.70 17.77 19.97
CA VAL A 369 4.55 18.61 21.17
C VAL A 369 3.24 18.29 21.88
N ASN A 370 2.14 18.16 21.15
CA ASN A 370 0.83 17.82 21.70
C ASN A 370 0.87 16.50 22.48
N SER A 371 1.50 15.48 21.88
CA SER A 371 1.71 14.18 22.51
C SER A 371 2.58 14.27 23.77
N GLN A 372 3.63 15.11 23.76
CA GLN A 372 4.49 15.36 24.92
C GLN A 372 3.78 16.13 26.06
N CYS A 373 2.80 16.98 25.73
CA CYS A 373 1.89 17.59 26.71
C CYS A 373 0.89 16.58 27.30
N ASN A 374 1.00 15.30 26.93
CA ASN A 374 0.17 14.20 27.43
C ASN A 374 -1.33 14.45 27.19
N VAL A 375 -1.64 14.95 25.98
CA VAL A 375 -3.00 15.16 25.49
C VAL A 375 -3.81 13.86 25.55
N LYS A 376 -5.06 13.99 26.00
CA LYS A 376 -5.95 12.87 26.26
C LYS A 376 -7.09 12.79 25.26
N SER A 377 -7.50 13.91 24.68
CA SER A 377 -8.57 13.93 23.69
C SER A 377 -8.44 15.03 22.63
N PRO A 378 -9.21 14.95 21.53
CA PRO A 378 -9.36 16.04 20.57
C PRO A 378 -9.96 17.34 21.15
N LEU A 379 -10.43 17.36 22.42
CA LEU A 379 -10.95 18.56 23.08
C LEU A 379 -9.90 19.66 23.22
N SER A 380 -8.62 19.30 23.24
CA SER A 380 -7.50 20.26 23.18
C SER A 380 -7.64 21.24 21.99
N GLY A 381 -8.27 20.81 20.90
CA GLY A 381 -8.57 21.63 19.73
C GLY A 381 -9.45 22.86 20.03
N VAL A 382 -10.43 22.76 20.92
CA VAL A 382 -11.27 23.90 21.35
C VAL A 382 -10.41 24.97 22.03
N VAL A 383 -9.51 24.53 22.91
CA VAL A 383 -8.60 25.43 23.63
C VAL A 383 -7.60 26.05 22.64
N THR A 384 -7.08 25.27 21.69
CA THR A 384 -6.25 25.79 20.60
C THR A 384 -6.97 26.86 19.79
N THR A 385 -8.21 26.61 19.34
CA THR A 385 -9.02 27.60 18.61
C THR A 385 -9.22 28.87 19.42
N ALA A 386 -9.58 28.75 20.70
CA ALA A 386 -9.76 29.90 21.59
C ALA A 386 -8.46 30.73 21.72
N VAL A 387 -7.33 30.07 21.92
CA VAL A 387 -6.03 30.73 22.04
C VAL A 387 -5.62 31.41 20.74
N VAL A 388 -5.84 30.80 19.58
CA VAL A 388 -5.52 31.42 18.29
C VAL A 388 -6.40 32.65 18.06
N LEU A 389 -7.71 32.57 18.31
CA LEU A 389 -8.62 33.71 18.17
C LEU A 389 -8.28 34.85 19.14
N ILE A 390 -8.09 34.54 20.43
CA ILE A 390 -7.62 35.51 21.42
C ILE A 390 -6.29 36.13 20.98
N SER A 391 -5.42 35.34 20.35
CA SER A 391 -4.13 35.80 19.88
C SER A 391 -4.22 36.76 18.69
N ILE A 392 -5.11 36.49 17.74
CA ILE A 392 -5.39 37.35 16.58
C ILE A 392 -5.89 38.72 17.02
N TYR A 393 -6.76 38.79 18.04
CA TYR A 393 -7.40 40.04 18.46
C TYR A 393 -6.70 40.78 19.60
N PHE A 394 -6.04 40.07 20.54
CA PHE A 394 -5.54 40.66 21.79
C PHE A 394 -4.05 40.43 22.07
N LEU A 395 -3.47 39.26 21.75
CA LEU A 395 -2.08 38.96 22.12
C LEU A 395 -1.02 39.33 21.06
N VAL A 396 -1.40 39.83 19.87
CA VAL A 396 -0.43 40.27 18.83
C VAL A 396 0.73 41.10 19.40
N PRO A 397 0.53 42.09 20.30
CA PRO A 397 1.64 42.88 20.85
C PRO A 397 2.64 42.06 21.69
N ALA A 398 2.17 41.03 22.41
CA ALA A 398 3.04 40.15 23.18
C ALA A 398 3.80 39.16 22.27
N LEU A 399 3.13 38.67 21.23
CA LEU A 399 3.68 37.71 20.27
C LEU A 399 4.81 38.30 19.43
N TYR A 400 4.87 39.63 19.29
CA TYR A 400 5.96 40.35 18.64
C TYR A 400 7.34 40.04 19.24
N TRP A 401 7.39 39.78 20.57
CA TRP A 401 8.62 39.64 21.34
C TRP A 401 9.12 38.20 21.50
N ILE A 402 8.48 37.21 20.88
CA ILE A 402 8.91 35.82 21.02
C ILE A 402 10.29 35.64 20.37
N PRO A 403 11.32 35.12 21.08
CA PRO A 403 12.61 34.81 20.46
C PRO A 403 12.49 33.65 19.47
N LYS A 404 13.04 33.82 18.25
CA LYS A 404 13.10 32.74 17.26
C LYS A 404 13.91 31.53 17.75
N ALA A 405 14.98 31.78 18.52
CA ALA A 405 15.81 30.73 19.10
C ALA A 405 15.05 29.85 20.12
N THR A 406 14.12 30.43 20.88
CA THR A 406 13.29 29.68 21.82
C THR A 406 12.30 28.76 21.09
N LEU A 407 11.70 29.23 20.00
CA LEU A 407 10.83 28.39 19.15
C LEU A 407 11.61 27.24 18.53
N ALA A 408 12.82 27.50 18.01
CA ALA A 408 13.70 26.48 17.47
C ALA A 408 14.05 25.42 18.53
N ALA A 409 14.38 25.84 19.76
CA ALA A 409 14.65 24.95 20.89
C ALA A 409 13.45 24.04 21.21
N ILE A 410 12.23 24.60 21.27
CA ILE A 410 10.99 23.83 21.53
C ILE A 410 10.78 22.79 20.42
N ILE A 411 10.93 23.18 19.15
CA ILE A 411 10.73 22.27 18.02
C ILE A 411 11.78 21.14 18.00
N ILE A 412 13.07 21.46 18.22
CA ILE A 412 14.15 20.46 18.24
C ILE A 412 13.92 19.43 19.35
N THR A 413 13.63 19.89 20.57
CA THR A 413 13.37 18.98 21.71
C THR A 413 12.10 18.16 21.53
N ALA A 414 11.10 18.67 20.81
CA ALA A 414 9.90 17.94 20.48
C ALA A 414 10.15 16.78 19.50
N VAL A 415 11.02 17.00 18.51
CA VAL A 415 11.21 16.08 17.38
C VAL A 415 12.33 15.07 17.62
N TRP A 416 13.28 15.35 18.52
CA TRP A 416 14.41 14.47 18.84
C TRP A 416 13.99 13.02 19.13
N ASN A 417 12.93 12.83 19.90
CA ASN A 417 12.44 11.50 20.29
C ASN A 417 11.68 10.74 19.18
N LEU A 418 11.59 11.30 17.96
CA LEU A 418 10.99 10.63 16.80
C LEU A 418 12.03 9.90 15.95
N ILE A 419 13.31 10.21 16.12
CA ILE A 419 14.39 9.53 15.41
C ILE A 419 14.52 8.11 15.95
N HIS A 420 14.33 7.12 15.07
CA HIS A 420 14.51 5.72 15.45
C HIS A 420 15.99 5.37 15.57
N PRO A 421 16.39 4.56 16.58
CA PRO A 421 17.76 4.13 16.73
C PRO A 421 18.17 3.16 15.61
N PRO A 422 19.47 3.07 15.25
CA PRO A 422 19.96 2.14 14.22
C PRO A 422 19.59 0.67 14.47
N SER A 423 19.42 0.27 15.74
CA SER A 423 18.97 -1.07 16.12
C SER A 423 17.59 -1.43 15.55
N HIS A 424 16.71 -0.44 15.36
CA HIS A 424 15.38 -0.64 14.78
C HIS A 424 15.50 -1.03 13.30
N PHE A 425 16.30 -0.31 12.53
CA PHE A 425 16.55 -0.64 11.12
C PHE A 425 17.27 -1.98 10.96
N TYR A 426 18.19 -2.32 11.87
CA TYR A 426 18.82 -3.63 11.89
C TYR A 426 17.81 -4.77 12.16
N HIS A 427 16.75 -4.52 12.93
CA HIS A 427 15.67 -5.49 13.12
C HIS A 427 14.90 -5.74 11.82
N PHE A 428 14.65 -4.70 11.01
CA PHE A 428 14.08 -4.88 9.67
C PHE A 428 14.98 -5.73 8.78
N TRP A 429 16.30 -5.48 8.78
CA TRP A 429 17.25 -6.30 8.01
C TRP A 429 17.18 -7.78 8.40
N LYS A 430 17.11 -8.08 9.70
CA LYS A 430 16.98 -9.45 10.20
C LYS A 430 15.65 -10.12 9.87
N THR A 431 14.59 -9.34 9.69
CA THR A 431 13.24 -9.83 9.45
C THR A 431 12.97 -10.02 7.96
N SER A 432 13.20 -8.99 7.15
CA SER A 432 12.95 -8.96 5.71
C SER A 432 13.84 -7.92 5.06
N LEU A 433 14.67 -8.35 4.11
CA LEU A 433 15.52 -7.43 3.34
C LEU A 433 14.68 -6.38 2.58
N ALA A 434 13.47 -6.75 2.11
CA ALA A 434 12.57 -5.83 1.43
C ALA A 434 12.08 -4.72 2.38
N ASP A 435 11.78 -5.06 3.63
CA ASP A 435 11.34 -4.08 4.65
C ASP A 435 12.49 -3.12 4.98
N PHE A 436 13.71 -3.65 5.11
CA PHE A 436 14.89 -2.82 5.29
C PHE A 436 15.12 -1.87 4.12
N ILE A 437 15.13 -2.38 2.88
CA ILE A 437 15.30 -1.55 1.67
C ILE A 437 14.22 -0.47 1.61
N SER A 438 12.96 -0.82 1.86
CA SER A 438 11.86 0.14 1.88
C SER A 438 12.07 1.24 2.92
N SER A 439 12.52 0.89 4.13
CA SER A 439 12.82 1.86 5.18
C SER A 439 14.01 2.76 4.82
N MET A 440 15.03 2.23 4.14
CA MET A 440 16.20 2.99 3.73
C MET A 440 15.90 3.92 2.54
N LEU A 441 15.09 3.47 1.59
CA LEU A 441 14.57 4.31 0.50
C LEU A 441 13.76 5.47 1.08
N ALA A 442 12.83 5.17 2.00
CA ALA A 442 12.05 6.19 2.69
C ALA A 442 12.93 7.17 3.45
N LEU A 443 13.98 6.71 4.14
CA LEU A 443 14.90 7.55 4.91
C LEU A 443 15.75 8.46 4.02
N TRP A 444 16.51 7.88 3.10
CA TRP A 444 17.55 8.62 2.37
C TRP A 444 16.98 9.52 1.28
N VAL A 445 15.95 9.05 0.57
CA VAL A 445 15.30 9.86 -0.47
C VAL A 445 14.52 11.00 0.19
N ALA A 446 13.82 10.76 1.30
CA ALA A 446 13.15 11.84 2.04
C ALA A 446 14.10 12.88 2.61
N LEU A 447 15.30 12.47 3.02
CA LEU A 447 16.29 13.37 3.62
C LEU A 447 16.99 14.25 2.56
N PHE A 448 17.38 13.67 1.43
CA PHE A 448 18.23 14.35 0.45
C PHE A 448 17.51 14.88 -0.79
N VAL A 449 16.33 14.35 -1.10
CA VAL A 449 15.49 14.84 -2.19
C VAL A 449 14.33 15.61 -1.57
N ASP A 450 13.22 14.93 -1.27
CA ASP A 450 12.04 15.51 -0.63
C ASP A 450 11.26 14.41 0.09
N ALA A 451 10.59 14.77 1.18
CA ALA A 451 9.91 13.81 2.06
C ALA A 451 8.80 13.03 1.35
N GLU A 452 8.12 13.68 0.40
CA GLU A 452 7.00 13.17 -0.38
C GLU A 452 7.50 12.18 -1.44
N ILE A 453 8.60 12.52 -2.12
CA ILE A 453 9.26 11.62 -3.08
C ILE A 453 9.80 10.39 -2.33
N GLY A 454 10.34 10.58 -1.13
CA GLY A 454 10.84 9.48 -0.30
C GLY A 454 9.76 8.47 0.07
N ILE A 455 8.59 8.92 0.52
CA ILE A 455 7.48 8.00 0.83
C ILE A 455 6.90 7.36 -0.45
N ALA A 456 6.78 8.11 -1.55
CA ALA A 456 6.27 7.60 -2.82
C ALA A 456 7.16 6.49 -3.41
N VAL A 457 8.48 6.70 -3.44
CA VAL A 457 9.46 5.72 -3.93
C VAL A 457 9.43 4.45 -3.07
N ALA A 458 9.37 4.60 -1.75
CA ALA A 458 9.35 3.46 -0.83
C ALA A 458 8.05 2.64 -0.91
N VAL A 459 6.90 3.31 -1.06
CA VAL A 459 5.61 2.63 -1.30
C VAL A 459 5.60 1.96 -2.67
N GLY A 460 6.09 2.64 -3.71
CA GLY A 460 6.22 2.07 -5.06
C GLY A 460 7.08 0.81 -5.06
N PHE A 461 8.22 0.82 -4.36
CA PHE A 461 9.06 -0.36 -4.17
C PHE A 461 8.30 -1.50 -3.50
N ASN A 462 7.55 -1.24 -2.42
CA ASN A 462 6.75 -2.27 -1.74
C ASN A 462 5.67 -2.88 -2.64
N ILE A 463 4.94 -2.06 -3.39
CA ILE A 463 3.91 -2.53 -4.33
C ILE A 463 4.55 -3.43 -5.39
N ILE A 464 5.65 -2.97 -6.01
CA ILE A 464 6.39 -3.75 -7.01
C ILE A 464 6.90 -5.05 -6.41
N TYR A 465 7.49 -5.01 -5.22
CA TYR A 465 7.98 -6.21 -4.52
C TYR A 465 6.86 -7.22 -4.27
N CYS A 466 5.69 -6.78 -3.77
CA CYS A 466 4.53 -7.64 -3.57
C CYS A 466 4.05 -8.28 -4.88
N LEU A 467 3.97 -7.50 -5.97
CA LEU A 467 3.58 -8.01 -7.29
C LEU A 467 4.59 -9.02 -7.83
N LEU A 468 5.90 -8.76 -7.72
CA LEU A 468 6.95 -9.68 -8.15
C LEU A 468 6.95 -10.97 -7.33
N ARG A 469 6.74 -10.88 -6.01
CA ARG A 469 6.63 -12.06 -5.12
C ARG A 469 5.46 -12.95 -5.52
N GLN A 470 4.31 -12.37 -5.88
CA GLN A 470 3.14 -13.11 -6.37
C GLN A 470 3.38 -13.72 -7.76
N THR A 471 4.04 -12.97 -8.66
CA THR A 471 4.35 -13.39 -10.04
C THR A 471 5.30 -14.59 -10.08
N PHE A 472 6.34 -14.58 -9.23
CA PHE A 472 7.34 -15.65 -9.14
C PHE A 472 7.01 -16.71 -8.08
N ALA A 473 5.72 -16.91 -7.78
CA ALA A 473 5.27 -17.97 -6.89
C ALA A 473 5.79 -19.34 -7.40
N ARG A 474 6.49 -20.07 -6.52
CA ARG A 474 7.08 -21.37 -6.87
C ARG A 474 6.09 -22.48 -6.64
N ILE A 475 6.00 -23.44 -7.55
CA ILE A 475 5.26 -24.68 -7.30
C ILE A 475 6.17 -25.73 -6.65
N THR A 476 5.63 -26.51 -5.72
CA THR A 476 6.36 -27.65 -5.15
C THR A 476 5.94 -28.92 -5.90
N ALA A 477 6.84 -29.50 -6.67
CA ALA A 477 6.65 -30.83 -7.26
C ALA A 477 7.20 -31.88 -6.29
N SER A 478 6.36 -32.86 -5.93
CA SER A 478 6.73 -33.95 -5.04
C SER A 478 6.62 -35.26 -5.82
N LYS A 479 7.73 -36.01 -5.90
CA LYS A 479 7.74 -37.36 -6.48
C LYS A 479 7.06 -38.39 -5.56
N VAL A 480 7.09 -38.13 -4.26
CA VAL A 480 6.42 -38.85 -3.17
C VAL A 480 6.27 -37.85 -2.02
N PRO A 481 5.12 -37.76 -1.32
CA PRO A 481 5.03 -36.91 -0.12
C PRO A 481 6.18 -37.30 0.83
N LYS A 482 7.01 -36.32 1.21
CA LYS A 482 7.98 -36.52 2.30
C LYS A 482 7.18 -36.80 3.58
N ARG A 483 6.95 -38.08 3.87
CA ARG A 483 6.40 -38.53 5.16
C ARG A 483 7.39 -38.16 6.26
N SER A 484 6.86 -37.81 7.43
CA SER A 484 7.64 -37.72 8.68
C SER A 484 8.35 -39.06 8.94
N GLU A 485 9.60 -39.03 9.39
CA GLU A 485 10.36 -40.23 9.83
C GLU A 485 9.56 -41.06 10.85
N LEU A 486 8.79 -40.41 11.73
CA LEU A 486 7.94 -41.06 12.74
C LEU A 486 6.78 -41.86 12.12
N ALA A 487 6.21 -41.36 11.02
CA ALA A 487 5.14 -42.09 10.32
C ALA A 487 5.70 -43.30 9.57
N ARG A 488 6.97 -43.25 9.17
CA ARG A 488 7.68 -44.38 8.54
C ARG A 488 7.98 -45.50 9.53
N SER A 489 8.35 -45.15 10.77
CA SER A 489 8.64 -46.14 11.81
C SER A 489 7.40 -46.85 12.35
N ILE A 490 6.25 -46.16 12.39
CA ILE A 490 4.97 -46.74 12.86
C ILE A 490 4.40 -47.74 11.85
N ASP A 491 4.57 -47.48 10.54
CA ASP A 491 4.12 -48.39 9.48
C ASP A 491 5.09 -49.57 9.28
N ALA A 492 6.39 -49.39 9.56
CA ALA A 492 7.38 -50.48 9.51
C ALA A 492 7.11 -51.59 10.55
N ASP A 493 6.40 -51.26 11.63
CA ASP A 493 5.92 -52.21 12.64
C ASP A 493 4.58 -52.88 12.25
N ARG A 494 3.89 -52.40 11.19
CA ARG A 494 2.52 -52.83 10.88
C ARG A 494 2.35 -53.70 9.64
N ASP A 495 3.23 -53.66 8.64
CA ASP A 495 3.04 -54.44 7.41
C ASP A 495 4.28 -55.22 6.97
N ARG A 496 4.30 -56.51 7.35
CA ARG A 496 5.10 -57.56 6.70
C ARG A 496 4.36 -58.27 5.56
N ASP A 497 3.07 -58.03 5.34
CA ASP A 497 2.28 -58.79 4.37
C ASP A 497 1.13 -57.97 3.75
N ALA A 498 1.38 -57.26 2.64
CA ALA A 498 0.38 -56.97 1.59
C ALA A 498 0.96 -56.16 0.41
N TYR A 499 1.22 -56.85 -0.71
CA TYR A 499 1.22 -56.33 -2.09
C TYR A 499 2.07 -55.08 -2.46
N GLY A 500 3.24 -55.32 -3.06
CA GLY A 500 3.67 -54.68 -4.32
C GLY A 500 3.64 -53.14 -4.47
N GLY A 501 3.97 -52.39 -3.43
CA GLY A 501 3.80 -50.92 -3.39
C GLY A 501 4.84 -50.07 -4.15
N GLU A 502 5.96 -50.63 -4.60
CA GLU A 502 7.05 -49.83 -5.22
C GLU A 502 6.75 -49.38 -6.66
N ASP A 503 5.90 -50.09 -7.41
CA ASP A 503 5.68 -49.79 -8.85
C ASP A 503 4.56 -48.77 -9.11
N ARG A 504 3.57 -48.66 -8.20
CA ARG A 504 2.40 -47.76 -8.36
C ARG A 504 2.69 -46.26 -8.22
N THR A 505 3.93 -45.89 -7.89
CA THR A 505 4.32 -44.49 -7.66
C THR A 505 5.22 -43.94 -8.76
N ARG A 506 5.67 -44.77 -9.71
CA ARG A 506 6.56 -44.35 -10.80
C ARG A 506 5.85 -43.53 -11.89
N ASP A 507 4.53 -43.60 -11.96
CA ASP A 507 3.70 -42.94 -12.95
C ASP A 507 2.78 -41.85 -12.35
N VAL A 508 3.04 -41.44 -11.10
CA VAL A 508 2.27 -40.43 -10.37
C VAL A 508 3.13 -39.18 -10.12
N HIS A 509 2.59 -38.00 -10.44
CA HIS A 509 3.22 -36.71 -10.13
C HIS A 509 2.27 -35.81 -9.34
N VAL A 510 2.71 -35.36 -8.16
CA VAL A 510 1.93 -34.46 -7.30
C VAL A 510 2.53 -33.05 -7.32
N PHE A 511 1.69 -32.07 -7.63
CA PHE A 511 2.05 -30.66 -7.65
C PHE A 511 1.23 -29.90 -6.62
N ARG A 512 1.91 -29.20 -5.72
CA ARG A 512 1.28 -28.35 -4.70
C ARG A 512 1.52 -26.88 -5.00
N PHE A 513 0.42 -26.13 -5.16
CA PHE A 513 0.46 -24.68 -5.24
C PHE A 513 0.89 -24.09 -3.89
N THR A 514 1.72 -23.05 -3.91
CA THR A 514 2.19 -22.37 -2.68
C THR A 514 1.43 -21.10 -2.36
N ASP A 515 0.77 -20.51 -3.37
CA ASP A 515 0.04 -19.25 -3.31
C ASP A 515 -1.20 -19.34 -4.24
N SER A 516 -1.99 -18.26 -4.29
CA SER A 516 -3.09 -18.08 -5.22
C SER A 516 -2.65 -18.23 -6.67
N PHE A 517 -3.53 -18.72 -7.53
CA PHE A 517 -3.23 -19.08 -8.91
C PHE A 517 -4.07 -18.23 -9.87
N PHE A 518 -3.47 -17.18 -10.43
CA PHE A 518 -4.18 -16.13 -11.20
C PHE A 518 -3.26 -15.52 -12.26
N PHE A 519 -3.71 -14.52 -13.02
CA PHE A 519 -3.04 -14.06 -14.25
C PHE A 519 -1.51 -13.85 -14.15
N PRO A 520 -0.90 -13.29 -13.07
CA PRO A 520 0.54 -12.99 -13.06
C PRO A 520 1.39 -14.26 -13.02
N ASN A 521 0.94 -15.29 -12.30
CA ASN A 521 1.74 -16.50 -12.07
C ASN A 521 1.22 -17.74 -12.82
N SER A 522 0.01 -17.66 -13.39
CA SER A 522 -0.66 -18.82 -13.96
C SER A 522 0.13 -19.47 -15.10
N TYR A 523 0.59 -18.68 -16.07
CA TYR A 523 1.39 -19.18 -17.19
C TYR A 523 2.70 -19.86 -16.75
N ALA A 524 3.49 -19.16 -15.92
CA ALA A 524 4.77 -19.70 -15.42
C ALA A 524 4.55 -20.99 -14.61
N THR A 525 3.49 -21.04 -13.80
CA THR A 525 3.15 -22.22 -12.99
C THR A 525 2.75 -23.41 -13.85
N THR A 526 1.88 -23.22 -14.84
CA THR A 526 1.46 -24.32 -15.73
C THR A 526 2.61 -24.83 -16.59
N VAL A 527 3.47 -23.94 -17.07
CA VAL A 527 4.68 -24.32 -17.82
C VAL A 527 5.63 -25.11 -16.92
N ALA A 528 5.82 -24.73 -15.67
CA ALA A 528 6.65 -25.50 -14.73
C ALA A 528 6.10 -26.90 -14.45
N ILE A 529 4.77 -27.06 -14.36
CA ILE A 529 4.12 -28.38 -14.24
C ILE A 529 4.41 -29.21 -15.49
N LEU A 530 4.16 -28.66 -16.68
CA LEU A 530 4.37 -29.35 -17.94
C LEU A 530 5.84 -29.75 -18.15
N ASP A 531 6.77 -28.83 -17.92
CA ASP A 531 8.21 -29.05 -17.99
C ASP A 531 8.61 -30.21 -17.06
N SER A 532 8.07 -30.25 -15.84
CA SER A 532 8.32 -31.32 -14.88
C SER A 532 7.81 -32.67 -15.38
N VAL A 533 6.57 -32.73 -15.90
CA VAL A 533 5.98 -33.97 -16.45
C VAL A 533 6.81 -34.45 -17.65
N GLN A 534 7.16 -33.57 -18.60
CA GLN A 534 7.94 -33.91 -19.79
C GLN A 534 9.38 -34.30 -19.48
N THR A 535 9.98 -33.73 -18.43
CA THR A 535 11.35 -34.07 -18.03
C THR A 535 11.45 -35.50 -17.52
N TYR A 536 10.47 -35.97 -16.75
CA TYR A 536 10.53 -37.26 -16.04
C TYR A 536 9.72 -38.40 -16.66
N HIS A 537 8.80 -38.11 -17.60
CA HIS A 537 7.96 -39.15 -18.20
C HIS A 537 8.07 -39.22 -19.73
N ALA A 538 8.51 -38.16 -20.41
CA ALA A 538 8.47 -38.13 -21.88
C ALA A 538 9.55 -38.99 -22.53
N PRO A 539 9.20 -40.01 -23.34
CA PRO A 539 10.21 -40.76 -24.08
C PRO A 539 10.92 -39.85 -25.09
N ALA A 540 12.10 -40.28 -25.57
CA ALA A 540 12.79 -39.63 -26.67
C ALA A 540 11.93 -39.74 -27.94
N TYR A 541 11.34 -38.63 -28.39
CA TYR A 541 10.63 -38.56 -29.65
C TYR A 541 11.66 -38.43 -30.79
N ASP A 542 12.06 -39.54 -31.40
CA ASP A 542 12.70 -39.48 -32.71
C ASP A 542 11.62 -39.21 -33.77
N GLY A 543 11.80 -38.12 -34.52
CA GLY A 543 10.82 -37.50 -35.41
C GLY A 543 10.36 -38.33 -36.63
N ALA A 544 10.41 -39.65 -36.57
CA ALA A 544 9.96 -40.56 -37.61
C ALA A 544 8.70 -41.39 -37.24
N HIS A 545 8.45 -41.72 -35.96
CA HIS A 545 7.45 -42.75 -35.60
C HIS A 545 6.51 -42.45 -34.40
N GLY A 546 6.44 -41.21 -33.91
CA GLY A 546 5.47 -40.82 -32.85
C GLY A 546 4.04 -40.55 -33.37
N PRO A 547 3.03 -40.34 -32.50
CA PRO A 547 1.64 -40.01 -32.90
C PRO A 547 1.48 -38.68 -33.67
N GLU A 548 2.54 -37.89 -33.84
CA GLU A 548 2.64 -36.79 -34.82
C GLU A 548 3.12 -37.23 -36.21
N SER A 549 3.23 -38.53 -36.45
CA SER A 549 3.56 -39.15 -37.72
C SER A 549 2.66 -38.58 -38.83
N ARG A 550 3.29 -37.75 -39.65
CA ARG A 550 2.80 -37.03 -40.85
C ARG A 550 1.80 -35.87 -40.71
N LYS A 551 0.89 -35.80 -39.72
CA LYS A 551 -0.16 -34.74 -39.70
C LYS A 551 -0.03 -33.65 -38.63
N GLY A 552 0.93 -33.74 -37.69
CA GLY A 552 0.95 -32.86 -36.50
C GLY A 552 2.31 -32.33 -36.03
N ARG A 553 3.37 -32.46 -36.85
CA ARG A 553 4.75 -32.10 -36.46
C ARG A 553 4.85 -30.65 -36.00
N ASN A 554 5.25 -30.44 -34.75
CA ASN A 554 5.57 -29.08 -34.26
C ASN A 554 6.82 -28.55 -34.96
N TRP A 555 6.71 -27.38 -35.61
CA TRP A 555 7.83 -26.76 -36.33
C TRP A 555 8.89 -26.17 -35.39
N SER A 556 8.49 -25.84 -34.15
CA SER A 556 9.35 -25.18 -33.17
C SER A 556 10.22 -26.18 -32.41
N VAL A 557 11.53 -26.07 -32.58
CA VAL A 557 12.54 -26.86 -31.83
C VAL A 557 12.79 -26.35 -30.41
N VAL A 558 12.21 -25.20 -30.04
CA VAL A 558 12.49 -24.52 -28.77
C VAL A 558 12.07 -25.38 -27.56
N ALA A 559 10.89 -26.01 -27.65
CA ALA A 559 10.40 -26.90 -26.58
C ALA A 559 11.30 -28.13 -26.41
N GLU A 560 11.70 -28.75 -27.51
CA GLU A 560 12.58 -29.94 -27.49
C GLU A 560 13.96 -29.60 -26.89
N GLN A 561 14.55 -28.48 -27.31
CA GLN A 561 15.82 -28.00 -26.76
C GLN A 561 15.70 -27.66 -25.27
N ARG A 562 14.59 -27.05 -24.84
CA ARG A 562 14.33 -26.74 -23.43
C ARG A 562 14.25 -28.01 -22.59
N ILE A 563 13.51 -29.03 -23.04
CA ILE A 563 13.40 -30.32 -22.34
C ILE A 563 14.76 -31.02 -22.27
N LYS A 564 15.54 -31.03 -23.37
CA LYS A 564 16.91 -31.60 -23.36
C LYS A 564 17.81 -30.93 -22.31
N ARG A 565 17.74 -29.60 -22.17
CA ARG A 565 18.47 -28.88 -21.11
C ARG A 565 17.98 -29.28 -19.72
N LEU A 566 16.67 -29.33 -19.49
CA LEU A 566 16.08 -29.71 -18.21
C LEU A 566 16.44 -31.15 -17.82
N ARG A 567 16.42 -32.10 -18.75
CA ARG A 567 16.86 -33.50 -18.54
C ARG A 567 18.32 -33.60 -18.16
N LYS A 568 19.19 -32.85 -18.86
CA LYS A 568 20.62 -32.76 -18.52
C LYS A 568 20.82 -32.22 -17.10
N SER A 569 20.10 -31.17 -16.73
CA SER A 569 20.13 -30.61 -15.37
C SER A 569 19.56 -31.57 -14.31
N ALA A 570 18.58 -32.40 -14.68
CA ALA A 570 17.94 -33.39 -13.81
C ALA A 570 18.68 -34.73 -13.71
N GLY A 571 19.79 -34.92 -14.45
CA GLY A 571 20.57 -36.17 -14.46
C GLY A 571 19.87 -37.33 -15.17
N VAL A 572 18.89 -37.06 -16.04
CA VAL A 572 18.17 -38.09 -16.80
C VAL A 572 18.99 -38.44 -18.04
N LEU A 573 19.74 -39.55 -17.96
CA LEU A 573 20.65 -40.00 -19.03
C LEU A 573 19.96 -40.95 -20.03
N ASP A 574 19.11 -41.86 -19.54
CA ASP A 574 18.38 -42.80 -20.37
C ASP A 574 16.93 -42.34 -20.56
N GLN A 575 16.61 -41.89 -21.78
CA GLN A 575 15.28 -41.41 -22.13
C GLN A 575 14.33 -42.55 -22.51
N SER A 576 14.87 -43.71 -22.87
CA SER A 576 14.10 -44.88 -23.29
C SER A 576 13.49 -45.64 -22.10
N ALA A 577 14.08 -45.46 -20.91
CA ALA A 577 13.64 -46.07 -19.66
C ALA A 577 12.68 -45.18 -18.81
N LEU A 578 12.16 -44.07 -19.35
CA LEU A 578 11.27 -43.19 -18.59
C LEU A 578 9.87 -43.82 -18.45
N PRO A 579 9.29 -43.87 -17.22
CA PRO A 579 7.97 -44.43 -17.02
C PRO A 579 6.90 -43.54 -17.65
N PRO A 580 5.87 -44.10 -18.31
CA PRO A 580 4.76 -43.30 -18.83
C PRO A 580 4.05 -42.59 -17.67
N ILE A 581 3.60 -41.36 -17.89
CA ILE A 581 2.77 -40.66 -16.90
C ILE A 581 1.37 -41.29 -16.87
N GLY A 582 0.87 -41.62 -15.68
CA GLY A 582 -0.46 -42.20 -15.48
C GLY A 582 -1.40 -41.30 -14.69
N LEU A 583 -0.88 -40.54 -13.73
CA LEU A 583 -1.68 -39.68 -12.85
C LEU A 583 -0.94 -38.38 -12.51
N VAL A 584 -1.62 -37.24 -12.71
CA VAL A 584 -1.18 -35.92 -12.25
C VAL A 584 -2.14 -35.41 -11.19
N VAL A 585 -1.65 -35.16 -9.99
CA VAL A 585 -2.44 -34.61 -8.88
C VAL A 585 -2.07 -33.15 -8.66
N LEU A 586 -3.06 -32.26 -8.69
CA LEU A 586 -2.89 -30.83 -8.44
C LEU A 586 -3.55 -30.45 -7.10
N ASP A 587 -2.73 -30.05 -6.13
CA ASP A 587 -3.14 -29.73 -4.77
C ASP A 587 -3.38 -28.22 -4.60
N PHE A 588 -4.67 -27.86 -4.58
CA PHE A 588 -5.22 -26.50 -4.45
C PHE A 588 -5.41 -26.05 -3.00
N THR A 589 -4.97 -26.82 -2.00
CA THR A 589 -5.21 -26.51 -0.57
C THR A 589 -4.73 -25.11 -0.16
N ARG A 590 -3.71 -24.55 -0.83
CA ARG A 590 -3.18 -23.20 -0.58
C ARG A 590 -3.63 -22.13 -1.59
N VAL A 591 -4.51 -22.48 -2.52
CA VAL A 591 -5.03 -21.56 -3.52
C VAL A 591 -6.26 -20.87 -2.97
N ASN A 592 -6.10 -19.60 -2.62
CA ASN A 592 -7.21 -18.78 -2.10
C ASN A 592 -7.98 -18.07 -3.22
N HIS A 593 -7.32 -17.79 -4.35
CA HIS A 593 -7.92 -17.07 -5.46
C HIS A 593 -7.51 -17.66 -6.81
N ALA A 594 -8.46 -17.63 -7.76
CA ALA A 594 -8.23 -17.94 -9.17
C ALA A 594 -9.12 -17.09 -10.07
N ASP A 595 -8.58 -16.73 -11.24
CA ASP A 595 -9.24 -15.94 -12.27
C ASP A 595 -9.46 -16.74 -13.57
N SER A 596 -10.04 -16.08 -14.58
CA SER A 596 -10.31 -16.69 -15.88
C SER A 596 -9.03 -17.12 -16.60
N THR A 597 -7.95 -16.33 -16.49
CA THR A 597 -6.66 -16.62 -17.13
C THR A 597 -6.04 -17.89 -16.56
N ALA A 598 -6.07 -18.05 -15.24
CA ALA A 598 -5.71 -19.28 -14.55
C ALA A 598 -6.54 -20.48 -15.01
N CYS A 599 -7.86 -20.34 -15.10
CA CYS A 599 -8.74 -21.40 -15.58
C CYS A 599 -8.39 -21.84 -17.01
N THR A 600 -8.11 -20.89 -17.91
CA THR A 600 -7.70 -21.16 -19.29
C THR A 600 -6.36 -21.88 -19.37
N HIS A 601 -5.34 -21.38 -18.67
CA HIS A 601 -4.01 -22.00 -18.67
C HIS A 601 -4.04 -23.41 -18.10
N LEU A 602 -4.83 -23.64 -17.06
CA LEU A 602 -4.98 -24.98 -16.49
C LEU A 602 -5.69 -25.93 -17.46
N GLN A 603 -6.68 -25.45 -18.20
CA GLN A 603 -7.39 -26.27 -19.19
C GLN A 603 -6.46 -26.66 -20.34
N ASN A 604 -5.61 -25.74 -20.77
CA ASN A 604 -4.58 -25.99 -21.77
C ASN A 604 -3.53 -26.98 -21.25
N LEU A 605 -3.08 -26.82 -20.00
CA LEU A 605 -2.18 -27.78 -19.35
C LEU A 605 -2.77 -29.20 -19.33
N VAL A 606 -4.03 -29.36 -18.93
CA VAL A 606 -4.70 -30.69 -18.91
C VAL A 606 -4.75 -31.28 -20.33
N LYS A 607 -5.07 -30.47 -21.34
CA LYS A 607 -5.06 -30.92 -22.75
C LYS A 607 -3.67 -31.33 -23.21
N GLU A 608 -2.63 -30.58 -22.83
CA GLU A 608 -1.23 -30.87 -23.19
C GLU A 608 -0.72 -32.13 -22.50
N VAL A 609 -1.01 -32.29 -21.20
CA VAL A 609 -0.68 -33.51 -20.45
C VAL A 609 -1.35 -34.75 -21.06
N ARG A 610 -2.64 -34.65 -21.44
CA ARG A 610 -3.36 -35.75 -22.12
C ARG A 610 -2.87 -35.99 -23.55
N ARG A 611 -2.50 -34.95 -24.29
CA ARG A 611 -1.90 -35.08 -25.63
C ARG A 611 -0.57 -35.82 -25.55
N TYR A 612 0.22 -35.55 -24.52
CA TYR A 612 1.54 -36.12 -24.33
C TYR A 612 1.52 -37.53 -23.73
N GLY A 613 0.84 -37.76 -22.59
CA GLY A 613 0.79 -39.08 -21.94
C GLY A 613 -0.34 -40.00 -22.42
N GLY A 614 -1.16 -39.54 -23.36
CA GLY A 614 -2.29 -40.28 -23.91
C GLY A 614 -3.62 -40.04 -23.19
N SER A 615 -4.71 -40.56 -23.76
CA SER A 615 -6.07 -40.41 -23.22
C SER A 615 -6.29 -41.06 -21.85
N ARG A 616 -5.34 -41.87 -21.39
CA ARG A 616 -5.39 -42.62 -20.12
C ARG A 616 -4.82 -41.84 -18.93
N VAL A 617 -4.17 -40.69 -19.15
CA VAL A 617 -3.64 -39.86 -18.06
C VAL A 617 -4.79 -39.18 -17.33
N GLU A 618 -4.89 -39.46 -16.04
CA GLU A 618 -5.86 -38.78 -15.18
C GLU A 618 -5.24 -37.52 -14.57
N VAL A 619 -6.00 -36.43 -14.54
CA VAL A 619 -5.64 -35.22 -13.79
C VAL A 619 -6.67 -35.04 -12.68
N ARG A 620 -6.21 -35.07 -11.43
CA ARG A 620 -7.05 -35.03 -10.22
C ARG A 620 -6.76 -33.76 -9.43
N PHE A 621 -7.79 -33.10 -8.90
CA PHE A 621 -7.65 -31.91 -8.07
C PHE A 621 -7.85 -32.25 -6.60
N VAL A 622 -7.14 -31.56 -5.71
CA VAL A 622 -7.21 -31.80 -4.26
C VAL A 622 -7.47 -30.50 -3.52
N GLY A 623 -8.33 -30.54 -2.50
CA GLY A 623 -8.41 -29.49 -1.48
C GLY A 623 -8.88 -28.13 -1.99
N MET A 624 -9.77 -28.10 -2.98
CA MET A 624 -10.30 -26.84 -3.52
C MET A 624 -11.26 -26.18 -2.53
N SER A 625 -11.04 -24.89 -2.23
CA SER A 625 -12.02 -24.11 -1.47
C SER A 625 -13.33 -23.93 -2.26
N PRO A 626 -14.50 -23.79 -1.60
CA PRO A 626 -15.77 -23.56 -2.28
C PRO A 626 -15.73 -22.35 -3.23
N TYR A 627 -15.01 -21.29 -2.83
CA TYR A 627 -14.82 -20.09 -3.65
C TYR A 627 -14.08 -20.37 -4.96
N VAL A 628 -12.96 -21.10 -4.91
CA VAL A 628 -12.19 -21.44 -6.11
C VAL A 628 -12.96 -22.43 -6.98
N ARG A 629 -13.60 -23.44 -6.38
CA ARG A 629 -14.45 -24.40 -7.10
C ARG A 629 -15.56 -23.70 -7.88
N GLU A 630 -16.26 -22.73 -7.26
CA GLU A 630 -17.32 -21.96 -7.92
C GLU A 630 -16.79 -21.23 -9.18
N ARG A 631 -15.60 -20.62 -9.11
CA ARG A 631 -14.98 -19.93 -10.26
C ARG A 631 -14.70 -20.86 -11.42
N PHE A 632 -14.17 -22.04 -11.15
CA PHE A 632 -13.89 -23.05 -12.17
C PHE A 632 -15.17 -23.56 -12.82
N VAL A 633 -16.18 -23.89 -12.01
CA VAL A 633 -17.50 -24.32 -12.52
C VAL A 633 -18.13 -23.23 -13.40
N ARG A 634 -18.06 -21.97 -12.97
CA ARG A 634 -18.57 -20.82 -13.75
C ARG A 634 -17.82 -20.57 -15.05
N TYR A 635 -16.52 -20.85 -15.08
CA TYR A 635 -15.73 -20.81 -16.31
C TYR A 635 -16.16 -21.93 -17.29
N GLY A 636 -16.76 -23.02 -16.79
CA GLY A 636 -17.23 -24.16 -17.57
C GLY A 636 -16.51 -25.48 -17.28
N TRP A 637 -15.74 -25.57 -16.18
CA TRP A 637 -15.17 -26.84 -15.74
C TRP A 637 -16.25 -27.77 -15.20
N LYS A 638 -16.25 -29.01 -15.68
CA LYS A 638 -17.09 -30.09 -15.14
C LYS A 638 -16.35 -30.71 -13.96
N MET A 639 -16.87 -30.51 -12.75
CA MET A 639 -16.24 -30.98 -11.51
C MET A 639 -17.19 -31.88 -10.73
N ALA A 640 -16.69 -33.01 -10.25
CA ALA A 640 -17.40 -33.93 -9.37
C ALA A 640 -16.50 -34.31 -8.19
N ASP A 641 -17.09 -34.51 -7.01
CA ASP A 641 -16.34 -35.02 -5.87
C ASP A 641 -16.06 -36.52 -6.05
N ASP A 642 -15.05 -37.04 -5.36
CA ASP A 642 -14.74 -38.47 -5.43
C ASP A 642 -15.90 -39.32 -4.89
N GLY A 643 -16.22 -40.41 -5.58
CA GLY A 643 -17.37 -41.27 -5.28
C GLY A 643 -18.72 -40.81 -5.86
N ASP A 644 -18.85 -39.55 -6.28
CA ASP A 644 -20.09 -39.05 -6.91
C ASP A 644 -20.12 -39.35 -8.41
N ALA A 645 -21.25 -39.91 -8.87
CA ALA A 645 -21.53 -40.02 -10.30
C ALA A 645 -21.78 -38.64 -10.91
N TRP A 646 -21.23 -38.37 -12.10
CA TRP A 646 -21.49 -37.13 -12.81
C TRP A 646 -22.96 -37.07 -13.24
N LYS A 647 -23.70 -36.08 -12.74
CA LYS A 647 -25.14 -35.93 -13.01
C LYS A 647 -25.47 -34.94 -14.14
N GLY A 648 -24.47 -34.43 -14.86
CA GLY A 648 -24.63 -33.39 -15.89
C GLY A 648 -24.59 -33.92 -17.34
N ALA A 649 -24.89 -33.06 -18.32
CA ALA A 649 -24.85 -33.43 -19.74
C ALA A 649 -23.41 -33.47 -20.33
N GLY A 650 -23.13 -34.47 -21.18
CA GLY A 650 -21.91 -34.61 -22.00
C GLY A 650 -20.91 -35.66 -21.53
N ASP A 651 -19.78 -35.78 -22.24
CA ASP A 651 -18.77 -36.83 -22.06
C ASP A 651 -18.16 -36.86 -20.64
N GLU A 652 -18.25 -38.02 -19.97
CA GLU A 652 -17.70 -38.28 -18.63
C GLU A 652 -16.17 -38.19 -18.61
N SER A 653 -15.50 -38.41 -19.76
CA SER A 653 -14.03 -38.32 -19.88
C SER A 653 -13.48 -36.89 -19.66
N ALA A 654 -14.36 -35.89 -19.76
CA ALA A 654 -14.05 -34.47 -19.55
C ALA A 654 -14.26 -34.00 -18.10
N VAL A 655 -14.75 -34.86 -17.20
CA VAL A 655 -15.00 -34.52 -15.80
C VAL A 655 -13.69 -34.53 -15.01
N THR A 656 -13.47 -33.49 -14.21
CA THR A 656 -12.33 -33.38 -13.30
C THR A 656 -12.77 -33.73 -11.89
N HIS A 657 -12.14 -34.74 -11.30
CA HIS A 657 -12.49 -35.21 -9.96
C HIS A 657 -11.72 -34.43 -8.88
N VAL A 658 -12.46 -33.96 -7.88
CA VAL A 658 -11.94 -33.23 -6.73
C VAL A 658 -11.94 -34.17 -5.52
N TYR A 659 -10.79 -34.25 -4.86
CA TYR A 659 -10.53 -35.10 -3.70
C TYR A 659 -10.28 -34.25 -2.47
N GLU A 660 -10.63 -34.77 -1.30
CA GLU A 660 -10.41 -34.06 -0.03
C GLU A 660 -8.93 -33.97 0.34
N SER A 661 -8.13 -34.98 -0.01
CA SER A 661 -6.71 -35.05 0.36
C SER A 661 -5.85 -35.68 -0.74
N VAL A 662 -4.54 -35.37 -0.70
CA VAL A 662 -3.56 -35.95 -1.65
C VAL A 662 -3.51 -37.48 -1.55
N PRO A 663 -3.47 -38.10 -0.35
CA PRO A 663 -3.53 -39.57 -0.25
C PRO A 663 -4.79 -40.16 -0.88
N ALA A 664 -5.96 -39.56 -0.66
CA ALA A 664 -7.19 -40.02 -1.31
C ALA A 664 -7.07 -39.94 -2.84
N ALA A 665 -6.57 -38.82 -3.38
CA ALA A 665 -6.37 -38.66 -4.81
C ALA A 665 -5.37 -39.65 -5.43
N VAL A 666 -4.37 -40.11 -4.68
CA VAL A 666 -3.37 -41.06 -5.20
C VAL A 666 -3.83 -42.51 -5.06
N LEU A 667 -4.51 -42.85 -3.95
CA LEU A 667 -4.92 -44.22 -3.62
C LEU A 667 -6.24 -44.63 -4.28
N SER A 668 -7.13 -43.67 -4.61
CA SER A 668 -8.40 -44.01 -5.27
C SER A 668 -8.15 -44.73 -6.60
N PRO A 669 -8.89 -45.81 -6.90
CA PRO A 669 -8.73 -46.59 -8.12
C PRO A 669 -8.72 -45.71 -9.38
N ARG A 670 -7.90 -46.08 -10.37
CA ARG A 670 -7.95 -45.43 -11.67
C ARG A 670 -9.22 -45.83 -12.39
N ARG A 671 -9.89 -44.86 -13.00
CA ARG A 671 -11.14 -45.06 -13.75
C ARG A 671 -10.85 -45.61 -15.15
N SER A 672 -9.63 -45.46 -15.65
CA SER A 672 -9.13 -46.14 -16.87
C SER A 672 -8.32 -47.40 -16.52
N PRO A 673 -8.53 -48.56 -17.20
CA PRO A 673 -7.82 -49.80 -16.90
C PRO A 673 -6.31 -49.68 -17.19
N VAL A 674 -5.50 -50.10 -16.20
CA VAL A 674 -4.02 -50.16 -16.25
C VAL A 674 -3.59 -51.32 -17.15
N ILE A 675 -2.56 -51.13 -17.98
CA ILE A 675 -1.94 -52.20 -18.78
C ILE A 675 -1.31 -53.21 -17.81
N THR A 676 -1.83 -54.44 -17.77
CA THR A 676 -1.01 -55.61 -17.53
C THR A 676 -0.31 -55.96 -18.85
N GLU A 677 0.99 -56.22 -18.80
CA GLU A 677 1.81 -56.60 -19.97
C GLU A 677 1.11 -57.71 -20.79
N GLY A 678 0.95 -57.48 -22.09
CA GLY A 678 0.55 -58.53 -23.06
C GLY A 678 -0.85 -58.43 -23.67
N THR A 679 -1.26 -57.29 -24.25
CA THR A 679 -2.40 -57.28 -25.19
C THR A 679 -2.07 -56.50 -26.47
N ASP A 680 -2.09 -57.24 -27.58
CA ASP A 680 -1.77 -56.79 -28.94
C ASP A 680 -2.66 -55.64 -29.43
N ILE A 681 -2.01 -54.65 -30.05
CA ILE A 681 -2.66 -53.56 -30.77
C ILE A 681 -3.24 -54.13 -32.07
N ARG A 682 -4.53 -54.47 -32.08
CA ARG A 682 -5.28 -54.65 -33.34
C ARG A 682 -5.61 -53.28 -33.92
N ILE A 683 -4.95 -52.95 -35.02
CA ILE A 683 -5.28 -51.81 -35.88
C ILE A 683 -6.46 -52.24 -36.76
N ASP A 684 -7.56 -51.51 -36.66
CA ASP A 684 -8.75 -51.71 -37.49
C ASP A 684 -8.45 -51.23 -38.93
N SER A 685 -8.25 -52.18 -39.84
CA SER A 685 -8.00 -51.93 -41.27
C SER A 685 -9.31 -52.06 -42.04
N SER A 686 -10.07 -50.97 -42.13
CA SER A 686 -11.26 -50.88 -42.99
C SER A 686 -11.19 -49.66 -43.92
N GLU A 687 -10.16 -49.60 -44.77
CA GLU A 687 -10.21 -48.81 -46.00
C GLU A 687 -9.75 -49.67 -47.19
N ASP A 688 -10.68 -49.83 -48.13
CA ASP A 688 -10.61 -50.69 -49.30
C ASP A 688 -9.50 -50.25 -50.28
N PRO A 689 -8.45 -51.06 -50.50
CA PRO A 689 -7.25 -50.69 -51.24
C PRO A 689 -7.46 -50.46 -52.75
N GLU A 690 -8.59 -50.85 -53.33
CA GLU A 690 -8.87 -50.62 -54.75
C GLU A 690 -9.20 -49.15 -55.08
N LYS A 691 -9.82 -48.40 -54.16
CA LYS A 691 -10.13 -46.98 -54.39
C LYS A 691 -8.90 -46.08 -54.42
N ALA A 692 -7.83 -46.45 -53.70
CA ALA A 692 -6.59 -45.69 -53.65
C ALA A 692 -5.78 -45.77 -54.96
N ARG A 693 -5.91 -46.88 -55.71
CA ARG A 693 -5.20 -47.06 -56.99
C ARG A 693 -5.86 -46.30 -58.15
N ALA A 694 -7.18 -46.15 -58.14
CA ALA A 694 -7.90 -45.40 -59.17
C ALA A 694 -7.59 -43.89 -59.15
N MET A 695 -7.34 -43.30 -57.97
CA MET A 695 -6.99 -41.88 -57.84
C MET A 695 -5.55 -41.54 -58.30
N HIS A 696 -4.64 -42.51 -58.29
CA HIS A 696 -3.23 -42.26 -58.63
C HIS A 696 -2.97 -42.25 -60.14
N ALA A 697 -3.82 -42.89 -60.95
CA ALA A 697 -3.66 -42.99 -62.40
C ALA A 697 -4.11 -41.74 -63.18
N GLN A 698 -4.89 -40.83 -62.58
CA GLN A 698 -5.38 -39.61 -63.23
C GLN A 698 -4.46 -38.39 -63.11
N ARG A 699 -3.35 -38.47 -62.37
CA ARG A 699 -2.45 -37.32 -62.09
C ARG A 699 -1.13 -37.30 -62.85
N SER A 700 -0.85 -38.29 -63.70
CA SER A 700 0.47 -38.45 -64.35
C SER A 700 0.51 -38.14 -65.86
N SER A 701 -0.39 -37.32 -66.39
CA SER A 701 -0.33 -36.91 -67.80
C SER A 701 -0.56 -35.39 -67.97
N SER A 702 0.53 -34.62 -67.94
CA SER A 702 0.77 -33.43 -68.79
C SER A 702 2.18 -32.87 -68.49
N PRO A 703 3.04 -32.56 -69.49
CA PRO A 703 4.45 -32.25 -69.28
C PRO A 703 4.83 -30.76 -69.37
N ASP A 704 5.92 -30.43 -68.66
CA ASP A 704 6.99 -29.45 -68.86
C ASP A 704 6.72 -28.00 -69.29
N GLU A 705 7.20 -27.05 -68.48
CA GLU A 705 7.93 -25.89 -68.99
C GLU A 705 8.97 -25.36 -67.97
N LEU A 706 10.21 -25.21 -68.47
CA LEU A 706 11.41 -24.73 -67.80
C LEU A 706 11.44 -23.21 -67.67
N GLY A 707 12.02 -22.70 -66.59
CA GLY A 707 12.44 -21.30 -66.46
C GLY A 707 13.40 -21.11 -65.30
N GLY A 708 14.71 -21.16 -65.58
CA GLY A 708 15.75 -20.82 -64.62
C GLY A 708 16.03 -19.32 -64.62
N GLU A 709 16.46 -18.75 -63.48
CA GLU A 709 17.19 -17.49 -63.51
C GLU A 709 18.23 -17.35 -62.40
N LYS A 710 19.25 -16.57 -62.76
CA LYS A 710 20.62 -16.49 -62.25
C LYS A 710 20.77 -15.79 -60.89
N ARG A 711 21.82 -16.23 -60.19
CA ARG A 711 22.63 -15.46 -59.22
C ARG A 711 22.94 -14.03 -59.69
N ARG A 712 22.88 -13.07 -58.76
CA ARG A 712 23.85 -11.97 -58.68
C ARG A 712 24.21 -11.71 -57.22
N ASP A 713 25.51 -11.62 -57.01
CA ASP A 713 26.18 -11.18 -55.80
C ASP A 713 25.92 -9.69 -55.54
N ASN A 714 25.56 -9.37 -54.29
CA ASN A 714 26.16 -8.34 -53.45
C ASN A 714 25.65 -8.48 -52.01
#